data_AF-A0A9P3G9X9-F1
#
_entry.id   AF-A0A9P3G9X9-F1
#
_cell.length_a   1.000
_cell.length_b   1.000
_cell.length_c   1.000
_cell.angle_alpha   90.00
_cell.angle_beta   90.00
_cell.angle_gamma   90.00
#
_symmetry.space_group_name_H-M   'P 1'
#
loop_
_entity.id
_entity.type
_entity.pdbx_description
1 polymer ?
#
loop_
_entity_poly.entity_id
_entity_poly.type
_entity_poly.pdbx_seq_one_letter_code
_entity_poly.pdbx_strand_id
1 'polypeptide(L)'
;MHLQLRTTTLAAAAYEAGIRVYSKTAEYRIQEIANDISDEMLAKAVKEDIKGTILQNKGWRAGTLPAVKCHSDSALATFAAGKDAQSLFYQDDAKAIREYRFAGDKWAPADFEQKNALIGTNIAVVHSADAKRVVLFFQDNDGWICSRAATADKWTATGVKWAKDCVRIVPAAYGTGIGATGWNDLKEIRLYYQGVDSCIYELAGNFETGKFTSPNLPLLKYFHPIGDITAVSWNGASGLEIRLYLQNDKQEIVEWGWNGMTWFGGGFKRKALPNADVIAFVRPAPSKSNMVLNVLWAGEDQKLYQCVYPGDSTGSWYDPTALVTLQYVGEYAGSWQGQQWSDAGLGIESKRIAKVVVRSGDVIDAVRLVFTDGSSSLSHGGVGGGENVFELASGEEIVKIRYSADKNFITRLQFVTSDARESQWYGRLGADSVKEWTRDGRSALTGFIGCTNKFVNNIIVVNGLAPIWSERHSKGLTRLVDEWVQEAELLHKEVDEIKAAFLQACKDSAVYKASLQGLEGLGTATMGAVVQLAESIEYLRDLAKTQGAARLHVTARRADYLKVQVGECKRESDVVEDKFILLAKELKAIEPAGTKLNTVLAAVTGDLANKIKRLNVLRQKAIEAKDDRTKAKEKQDKLIKKAADDISALQKAIDDIKAKRTVLLDQLPQPGTYLELAPVEGAFAEDDLAADQTPEEIRKLDAQIVAADAMRTASVEEGRKAAEALATIAGRFETIFRIMDEVEKSQAEVDQKKPEIAGLLGATAKLNETVASHAALFASIAELSKDVDASSKAPEFAQKLLPVIEKALSSAYLKGLVPNDEVALQVIKDIAEGK
;
A
#
# COMPACT_ATOMS: atom_id res chain seq x y z
N MET A 1 -9.82 15.57 -16.46
CA MET A 1 -8.63 15.39 -17.31
C MET A 1 -7.71 14.50 -16.51
N HIS A 2 -7.33 13.31 -16.96
CA HIS A 2 -6.44 12.47 -16.16
C HIS A 2 -4.99 12.95 -16.31
N LEU A 3 -4.22 12.78 -15.24
CA LEU A 3 -2.79 13.04 -15.26
C LEU A 3 -2.11 12.22 -16.36
N GLN A 4 -1.10 12.81 -17.00
CA GLN A 4 -0.17 12.01 -17.79
C GLN A 4 0.41 10.92 -16.89
N LEU A 5 0.29 9.67 -17.32
CA LEU A 5 0.99 8.56 -16.70
C LEU A 5 2.49 8.87 -16.76
N ARG A 6 3.10 9.03 -15.59
CA ARG A 6 4.54 9.18 -15.46
C ARG A 6 5.20 7.87 -15.85
N THR A 7 6.18 7.94 -16.74
CA THR A 7 6.95 6.75 -17.09
C THR A 7 7.93 6.40 -15.99
N THR A 8 8.45 7.42 -15.29
CA THR A 8 9.42 7.28 -14.23
C THR A 8 9.00 8.09 -13.02
N THR A 9 9.48 7.71 -11.85
CA THR A 9 9.36 8.58 -10.68
C THR A 9 10.73 8.72 -10.05
N LEU A 10 11.24 9.94 -10.00
CA LEU A 10 12.58 10.24 -9.51
C LEU A 10 12.54 11.35 -8.49
N ALA A 11 13.34 11.22 -7.44
CA ALA A 11 13.66 12.32 -6.55
C ALA A 11 15.11 12.15 -6.11
N ALA A 12 15.86 13.24 -5.94
CA ALA A 12 17.22 13.17 -5.46
C ALA A 12 17.53 14.34 -4.54
N ALA A 13 18.36 14.07 -3.53
CA ALA A 13 18.92 15.09 -2.68
C ALA A 13 20.43 14.85 -2.54
N ALA A 14 21.19 15.94 -2.57
CA ALA A 14 22.56 15.95 -2.12
C ALA A 14 22.63 16.39 -0.66
N TYR A 15 23.60 15.84 0.05
CA TYR A 15 23.95 16.22 1.40
C TYR A 15 25.46 16.07 1.60
N GLU A 16 25.97 16.52 2.74
CA GLU A 16 27.41 16.62 2.98
C GLU A 16 28.18 15.31 2.73
N ALA A 17 27.58 14.15 3.03
CA ALA A 17 28.22 12.86 2.84
C ALA A 17 27.91 12.18 1.50
N GLY A 18 27.13 12.80 0.60
CA GLY A 18 26.87 12.25 -0.72
C GLY A 18 25.54 12.59 -1.36
N ILE A 19 25.02 11.65 -2.14
CA ILE A 19 23.77 11.79 -2.90
C ILE A 19 22.87 10.61 -2.58
N ARG A 20 21.57 10.87 -2.44
CA ARG A 20 20.51 9.86 -2.42
C ARG A 20 19.57 10.09 -3.59
N VAL A 21 19.26 9.02 -4.30
CA VAL A 21 18.29 9.01 -5.39
C VAL A 21 17.22 7.99 -5.06
N TYR A 22 15.97 8.41 -5.16
CA TYR A 22 14.80 7.60 -4.91
C TYR A 22 14.08 7.35 -6.22
N SER A 23 13.65 6.12 -6.42
CA SER A 23 12.81 5.74 -7.56
C SER A 23 11.75 4.73 -7.14
N LYS A 24 10.73 4.55 -7.96
CA LYS A 24 9.63 3.63 -7.69
C LYS A 24 9.80 2.34 -8.52
N THR A 25 9.71 1.17 -7.87
CA THR A 25 9.73 -0.16 -8.51
C THR A 25 8.34 -0.54 -9.02
N ALA A 26 8.26 -1.51 -9.93
CA ALA A 26 7.02 -2.05 -10.50
C ALA A 26 5.94 -2.43 -9.48
N GLU A 27 6.34 -2.87 -8.28
CA GLU A 27 5.46 -3.24 -7.17
C GLU A 27 5.03 -2.03 -6.31
N TYR A 28 5.22 -0.82 -6.83
CA TYR A 28 4.90 0.44 -6.16
C TYR A 28 5.67 0.61 -4.84
N ARG A 29 6.93 0.17 -4.82
CA ARG A 29 7.84 0.37 -3.68
C ARG A 29 8.87 1.42 -4.02
N ILE A 30 9.22 2.26 -3.06
CA ILE A 30 10.29 3.22 -3.22
C ILE A 30 11.61 2.52 -2.90
N GLN A 31 12.55 2.58 -3.83
CA GLN A 31 13.92 2.12 -3.68
C GLN A 31 14.87 3.33 -3.62
N GLU A 32 15.94 3.19 -2.85
CA GLU A 32 16.99 4.19 -2.71
C GLU A 32 18.30 3.67 -3.30
N ILE A 33 19.00 4.56 -4.01
CA ILE A 33 20.36 4.37 -4.47
C ILE A 33 21.20 5.52 -3.93
N ALA A 34 22.36 5.19 -3.40
CA ALA A 34 23.23 6.08 -2.65
C ALA A 34 24.59 6.20 -3.35
N ASN A 35 25.13 7.41 -3.42
CA ASN A 35 26.53 7.67 -3.73
C ASN A 35 27.18 8.33 -2.51
N ASP A 36 28.30 7.80 -2.01
CA ASP A 36 28.95 8.29 -0.78
C ASP A 36 30.18 9.20 -1.04
N ILE A 37 30.29 9.78 -2.23
CA ILE A 37 31.29 10.84 -2.48
C ILE A 37 30.85 12.09 -1.71
N SER A 38 31.51 12.39 -0.59
CA SER A 38 31.23 13.58 0.23
C SER A 38 31.52 14.89 -0.49
N ASP A 39 30.97 16.00 0.00
CA ASP A 39 31.26 17.34 -0.53
C ASP A 39 32.75 17.68 -0.41
N GLU A 40 33.43 17.21 0.65
CA GLU A 40 34.89 17.35 0.81
C GLU A 40 35.66 16.58 -0.27
N MET A 41 35.28 15.32 -0.54
CA MET A 41 35.90 14.52 -1.58
C MET A 41 35.66 15.12 -2.98
N LEU A 42 34.44 15.62 -3.22
CA LEU A 42 34.08 16.29 -4.46
C LEU A 42 34.87 17.59 -4.63
N ALA A 43 34.96 18.41 -3.58
CA ALA A 43 35.75 19.64 -3.56
C ALA A 43 37.22 19.38 -3.91
N LYS A 44 37.82 18.37 -3.26
CA LYS A 44 39.19 17.94 -3.55
C LYS A 44 39.34 17.49 -4.99
N ALA A 45 38.41 16.67 -5.48
CA ALA A 45 38.43 16.18 -6.86
C ALA A 45 38.32 17.30 -7.89
N VAL A 46 37.47 18.30 -7.67
CA VAL A 46 37.35 19.47 -8.56
C VAL A 46 38.64 20.30 -8.53
N LYS A 47 39.24 20.50 -7.36
CA LYS A 47 40.52 21.21 -7.23
C LYS A 47 41.67 20.49 -7.93
N GLU A 48 41.66 19.16 -7.92
CA GLU A 48 42.71 18.29 -8.49
C GLU A 48 42.36 17.77 -9.91
N ASP A 49 41.25 18.21 -10.51
CA ASP A 49 40.71 17.72 -11.80
C ASP A 49 40.60 16.18 -11.91
N ILE A 50 40.18 15.52 -10.82
CA ILE A 50 39.99 14.07 -10.78
C ILE A 50 38.64 13.71 -11.42
N LYS A 51 38.63 13.63 -12.76
CA LYS A 51 37.42 13.40 -13.56
C LYS A 51 36.51 12.28 -13.05
N GLY A 52 37.05 11.12 -12.66
CA GLY A 52 36.25 10.00 -12.17
C GLY A 52 35.42 10.31 -10.92
N THR A 53 35.98 11.10 -9.99
CA THR A 53 35.28 11.52 -8.77
C THR A 53 34.32 12.68 -9.05
N ILE A 54 34.68 13.59 -9.97
CA ILE A 54 33.78 14.68 -10.42
C ILE A 54 32.54 14.12 -11.11
N LEU A 55 32.71 13.13 -12.00
CA LEU A 55 31.63 12.41 -12.66
C LEU A 55 30.77 11.60 -11.69
N GLN A 56 31.29 11.31 -10.50
CA GLN A 56 30.66 10.49 -9.47
C GLN A 56 30.24 9.11 -10.01
N ASN A 57 30.96 8.58 -10.99
CA ASN A 57 30.65 7.29 -11.61
C ASN A 57 31.09 6.08 -10.76
N LYS A 58 31.67 6.34 -9.58
CA LYS A 58 32.04 5.34 -8.55
C LYS A 58 31.28 5.65 -7.26
N GLY A 59 31.14 4.63 -6.42
CA GLY A 59 30.56 4.78 -5.08
C GLY A 59 29.03 4.62 -5.01
N TRP A 60 28.37 4.32 -6.14
CA TRP A 60 26.96 3.98 -6.17
C TRP A 60 26.71 2.62 -5.51
N ARG A 61 25.72 2.55 -4.61
CA ARG A 61 25.27 1.34 -3.92
C ARG A 61 23.78 1.42 -3.59
N ALA A 62 23.20 0.31 -3.14
CA ALA A 62 21.86 0.33 -2.56
C ALA A 62 21.83 1.22 -1.29
N GLY A 63 20.71 1.94 -1.12
CA GLY A 63 20.45 2.78 0.04
C GLY A 63 20.04 2.00 1.30
N THR A 64 19.64 2.73 2.34
CA THR A 64 19.18 2.21 3.64
C THR A 64 17.68 2.42 3.87
N LEU A 65 16.97 3.05 2.93
CA LEU A 65 15.52 3.21 2.96
C LEU A 65 14.84 1.82 2.99
N PRO A 66 14.05 1.48 4.02
CA PRO A 66 13.23 0.28 4.01
C PRO A 66 12.22 0.36 2.86
N ALA A 67 11.70 -0.79 2.42
CA ALA A 67 10.69 -0.81 1.36
C ALA A 67 9.43 -0.02 1.77
N VAL A 68 9.29 1.20 1.25
CA VAL A 68 8.11 2.05 1.45
C VAL A 68 7.15 1.83 0.30
N LYS A 69 5.92 1.40 0.58
CA LYS A 69 4.87 1.30 -0.44
C LYS A 69 4.28 2.67 -0.70
N CYS A 70 4.06 3.01 -1.97
CA CYS A 70 3.36 4.22 -2.39
C CYS A 70 2.28 3.89 -3.43
N HIS A 71 1.47 4.89 -3.78
CA HIS A 71 0.48 4.80 -4.84
C HIS A 71 1.14 4.63 -6.20
N SER A 72 0.48 3.94 -7.13
CA SER A 72 0.99 3.72 -8.50
C SER A 72 1.37 4.99 -9.22
N ASP A 73 0.60 6.04 -8.99
CA ASP A 73 0.75 7.32 -9.67
C ASP A 73 1.55 8.34 -8.85
N SER A 74 1.99 7.97 -7.63
CA SER A 74 2.74 8.86 -6.74
C SER A 74 3.95 9.46 -7.46
N ALA A 75 4.07 10.79 -7.41
CA ALA A 75 5.34 11.48 -7.58
C ALA A 75 6.20 11.31 -6.33
N LEU A 76 7.50 11.60 -6.43
CA LEU A 76 8.40 11.64 -5.29
C LEU A 76 9.01 13.04 -5.20
N ALA A 77 9.19 13.53 -3.98
CA ALA A 77 10.02 14.69 -3.72
C ALA A 77 10.88 14.42 -2.50
N THR A 78 12.08 15.00 -2.48
CA THR A 78 12.97 14.82 -1.35
C THR A 78 13.80 16.07 -1.14
N PHE A 79 14.25 16.26 0.09
CA PHE A 79 15.35 17.15 0.38
C PHE A 79 16.24 16.53 1.45
N ALA A 80 17.47 17.04 1.53
CA ALA A 80 18.41 16.70 2.58
C ALA A 80 19.15 17.97 3.05
N ALA A 81 19.24 18.15 4.37
CA ALA A 81 19.98 19.24 4.99
C ALA A 81 20.98 18.65 6.00
N GLY A 82 22.22 18.53 5.57
CA GLY A 82 23.24 17.84 6.35
C GLY A 82 22.99 16.33 6.47
N LYS A 83 23.70 15.68 7.41
CA LYS A 83 23.71 14.21 7.55
C LYS A 83 22.46 13.61 8.21
N ASP A 84 21.76 14.39 9.05
CA ASP A 84 20.72 13.87 9.94
C ASP A 84 19.30 14.36 9.61
N ALA A 85 19.13 15.17 8.56
CA ALA A 85 17.82 15.69 8.15
C ALA A 85 17.55 15.34 6.69
N GLN A 86 16.76 14.29 6.47
CA GLN A 86 16.28 13.94 5.14
C GLN A 86 14.79 13.64 5.19
N SER A 87 14.07 13.99 4.13
CA SER A 87 12.65 13.68 4.02
C SER A 87 12.30 13.29 2.61
N LEU A 88 11.39 12.33 2.51
CA LEU A 88 10.86 11.77 1.28
C LEU A 88 9.35 11.90 1.31
N PHE A 89 8.80 12.63 0.35
CA PHE A 89 7.37 12.83 0.17
C PHE A 89 6.84 11.95 -0.95
N TYR A 90 5.70 11.32 -0.71
CA TYR A 90 5.04 10.40 -1.63
C TYR A 90 3.55 10.36 -1.35
N GLN A 91 2.73 9.88 -2.27
CA GLN A 91 1.31 9.59 -2.04
C GLN A 91 1.12 8.12 -1.66
N ASP A 92 0.30 7.86 -0.65
CA ASP A 92 -0.10 6.52 -0.25
C ASP A 92 -1.34 6.01 -1.01
N ASP A 93 -1.75 4.77 -0.77
CA ASP A 93 -2.96 4.20 -1.39
C ASP A 93 -4.25 4.94 -1.00
N ALA A 94 -4.24 5.67 0.13
CA ALA A 94 -5.32 6.57 0.54
C ALA A 94 -5.26 7.93 -0.19
N LYS A 95 -4.36 8.08 -1.17
CA LYS A 95 -4.19 9.24 -2.04
C LYS A 95 -3.71 10.50 -1.31
N ALA A 96 -3.27 10.36 -0.05
CA ALA A 96 -2.74 11.44 0.75
C ALA A 96 -1.22 11.54 0.56
N ILE A 97 -0.67 12.76 0.53
CA ILE A 97 0.79 12.92 0.58
C ILE A 97 1.25 12.62 2.02
N ARG A 98 2.22 11.73 2.13
CA ARG A 98 2.92 11.30 3.34
C ARG A 98 4.37 11.73 3.30
N GLU A 99 4.99 11.74 4.48
CA GLU A 99 6.41 11.97 4.65
C GLU A 99 7.06 10.74 5.31
N TYR A 100 8.13 10.24 4.71
CA TYR A 100 9.08 9.34 5.35
C TYR A 100 10.31 10.16 5.72
N ARG A 101 10.74 10.12 6.97
CA ARG A 101 11.81 10.97 7.49
C ARG A 101 12.97 10.12 7.96
N PHE A 102 14.18 10.53 7.61
CA PHE A 102 15.41 10.00 8.21
C PHE A 102 15.70 10.82 9.46
N ALA A 103 15.59 10.22 10.64
CA ALA A 103 15.83 10.88 11.91
C ALA A 103 16.56 9.96 12.89
N GLY A 104 17.71 10.41 13.38
CA GLY A 104 18.44 9.74 14.46
C GLY A 104 18.99 8.37 14.07
N ASP A 105 19.47 8.20 12.84
CA ASP A 105 20.04 6.99 12.19
C ASP A 105 19.09 6.06 11.42
N LYS A 106 17.78 6.30 11.52
CA LYS A 106 16.78 5.42 10.91
C LYS A 106 15.73 6.19 10.13
N TRP A 107 15.22 5.55 9.09
CA TRP A 107 14.03 5.98 8.39
C TRP A 107 12.76 5.57 9.15
N ALA A 108 11.81 6.49 9.29
CA ALA A 108 10.52 6.22 9.90
C ALA A 108 9.41 7.05 9.22
N PRO A 109 8.15 6.58 9.23
CA PRO A 109 7.02 7.44 8.87
C PRO A 109 6.93 8.65 9.80
N ALA A 110 6.69 9.84 9.25
CA ALA A 110 6.37 11.02 10.03
C ALA A 110 4.85 11.18 10.20
N ASP A 111 4.44 12.13 11.04
CA ASP A 111 3.05 12.51 11.30
C ASP A 111 2.43 13.41 10.21
N PHE A 112 3.19 13.74 9.16
CA PHE A 112 2.71 14.53 8.04
C PHE A 112 1.67 13.78 7.21
N GLU A 113 0.53 14.45 6.99
CA GLU A 113 -0.51 14.02 6.07
C GLU A 113 -1.09 15.23 5.35
N GLN A 114 -1.07 15.21 4.01
CA GLN A 114 -1.81 16.15 3.18
C GLN A 114 -2.90 15.42 2.42
N LYS A 115 -4.15 15.66 2.83
CA LYS A 115 -5.35 15.19 2.12
C LYS A 115 -5.69 16.17 0.99
N ASN A 116 -6.64 15.77 0.14
CA ASN A 116 -7.11 16.57 -1.00
C ASN A 116 -6.04 16.91 -2.05
N ALA A 117 -4.88 16.23 -2.03
CA ALA A 117 -3.92 16.30 -3.12
C ALA A 117 -4.47 15.55 -4.33
N LEU A 118 -4.23 16.10 -5.52
CA LEU A 118 -4.51 15.41 -6.76
C LEU A 118 -3.67 14.12 -6.83
N ILE A 119 -4.32 12.98 -7.09
CA ILE A 119 -3.65 11.68 -7.26
C ILE A 119 -2.62 11.81 -8.37
N GLY A 120 -1.34 11.62 -8.07
CA GLY A 120 -0.19 11.71 -8.97
C GLY A 120 0.34 13.12 -9.23
N THR A 121 -0.14 14.11 -8.48
CA THR A 121 0.39 15.47 -8.51
C THR A 121 1.91 15.47 -8.46
N ASN A 122 2.56 16.38 -9.21
CA ASN A 122 3.94 16.73 -8.95
C ASN A 122 4.08 17.23 -7.52
N ILE A 123 5.23 16.97 -6.93
CA ILE A 123 5.58 17.45 -5.60
C ILE A 123 6.92 18.15 -5.74
N ALA A 124 7.00 19.39 -5.29
CA ALA A 124 8.26 20.11 -5.16
C ALA A 124 8.49 20.47 -3.70
N VAL A 125 9.74 20.48 -3.28
CA VAL A 125 10.10 20.88 -1.92
C VAL A 125 11.32 21.78 -1.95
N VAL A 126 11.27 22.88 -1.18
CA VAL A 126 12.39 23.78 -0.94
C VAL A 126 12.62 23.92 0.55
N HIS A 127 13.87 24.11 0.95
CA HIS A 127 14.26 24.21 2.35
C HIS A 127 15.30 25.30 2.59
N SER A 128 15.36 25.82 3.82
CA SER A 128 16.51 26.61 4.28
C SER A 128 17.75 25.73 4.42
N ALA A 129 18.95 26.32 4.40
CA ALA A 129 20.19 25.56 4.50
C ALA A 129 20.30 24.73 5.79
N ASP A 130 19.68 25.19 6.88
CA ASP A 130 19.60 24.50 8.17
C ASP A 130 18.34 23.62 8.32
N ALA A 131 17.52 23.51 7.27
CA ALA A 131 16.20 22.89 7.23
C ALA A 131 15.23 23.36 8.31
N LYS A 132 15.45 24.49 8.99
CA LYS A 132 14.46 25.02 9.93
C LYS A 132 13.18 25.50 9.26
N ARG A 133 13.21 25.72 7.95
CA ARG A 133 12.08 26.14 7.13
C ARG A 133 11.99 25.26 5.90
N VAL A 134 10.79 24.76 5.64
CA VAL A 134 10.51 23.93 4.46
C VAL A 134 9.19 24.36 3.87
N VAL A 135 9.09 24.37 2.53
CA VAL A 135 7.81 24.56 1.82
C VAL A 135 7.63 23.41 0.86
N LEU A 136 6.51 22.70 1.01
CA LEU A 136 6.04 21.67 0.10
C LEU A 136 5.03 22.28 -0.87
N PHE A 137 5.16 21.98 -2.15
CA PHE A 137 4.22 22.35 -3.21
C PHE A 137 3.59 21.12 -3.84
N PHE A 138 2.31 21.20 -4.14
CA PHE A 138 1.54 20.14 -4.79
C PHE A 138 0.30 20.75 -5.46
N GLN A 139 -0.43 19.99 -6.27
CA GLN A 139 -1.72 20.37 -6.83
C GLN A 139 -2.84 19.67 -6.08
N ASP A 140 -3.93 20.37 -5.79
CA ASP A 140 -5.12 19.79 -5.19
C ASP A 140 -6.11 19.25 -6.23
N ASN A 141 -7.16 18.56 -5.77
CA ASN A 141 -8.16 17.95 -6.66
C ASN A 141 -8.94 18.96 -7.52
N ASP A 142 -8.93 20.25 -7.17
CA ASP A 142 -9.57 21.32 -7.93
C ASP A 142 -8.62 21.96 -8.96
N GLY A 143 -7.39 21.44 -9.09
CA GLY A 143 -6.38 21.92 -10.04
C GLY A 143 -5.58 23.13 -9.56
N TRP A 144 -5.66 23.49 -8.28
CA TRP A 144 -4.87 24.60 -7.72
C TRP A 144 -3.50 24.12 -7.26
N ILE A 145 -2.45 24.86 -7.63
CA ILE A 145 -1.15 24.74 -6.98
C ILE A 145 -1.30 25.26 -5.55
N CYS A 146 -0.90 24.43 -4.60
CA CYS A 146 -0.97 24.67 -3.19
C CYS A 146 0.44 24.67 -2.59
N SER A 147 0.62 25.36 -1.47
CA SER A 147 1.80 25.23 -0.62
C SER A 147 1.44 24.84 0.80
N ARG A 148 2.38 24.19 1.47
CA ARG A 148 2.33 23.95 2.91
C ARG A 148 3.71 24.15 3.51
N ALA A 149 3.80 25.07 4.45
CA ALA A 149 5.05 25.41 5.11
C ALA A 149 5.25 24.58 6.38
N ALA A 150 6.50 24.36 6.77
CA ALA A 150 6.89 23.80 8.05
C ALA A 150 8.03 24.61 8.68
N THR A 151 8.02 24.65 10.00
CA THR A 151 9.15 25.10 10.80
C THR A 151 9.63 24.00 11.73
N ALA A 152 10.93 23.97 12.03
CA ALA A 152 11.50 23.03 12.99
C ALA A 152 12.71 23.66 13.69
N ASP A 153 12.89 23.40 14.98
CA ASP A 153 14.15 23.75 15.67
C ASP A 153 15.27 22.78 15.29
N LYS A 154 14.88 21.51 15.11
CA LYS A 154 15.69 20.42 14.55
C LYS A 154 14.77 19.53 13.73
N TRP A 155 15.23 19.08 12.57
CA TRP A 155 14.47 18.19 11.69
C TRP A 155 14.50 16.74 12.20
N THR A 156 13.93 16.50 13.39
CA THR A 156 13.83 15.18 14.02
C THR A 156 12.43 14.59 13.87
N ALA A 157 12.21 13.34 14.31
CA ALA A 157 10.91 12.67 14.22
C ALA A 157 9.74 13.46 14.84
N THR A 158 9.98 14.23 15.92
CA THR A 158 8.94 14.96 16.65
C THR A 158 9.13 16.48 16.65
N GLY A 159 10.14 16.99 15.94
CA GLY A 159 10.56 18.39 15.98
C GLY A 159 9.98 19.30 14.89
N VAL A 160 9.23 18.74 13.94
CA VAL A 160 8.72 19.45 12.76
C VAL A 160 7.28 19.87 12.98
N LYS A 161 6.99 21.15 12.75
CA LYS A 161 5.65 21.74 12.86
C LYS A 161 5.19 22.19 11.48
N TRP A 162 4.40 21.35 10.82
CA TRP A 162 3.70 21.72 9.60
C TRP A 162 2.56 22.70 9.88
N ALA A 163 2.36 23.66 8.99
CA ALA A 163 1.18 24.51 8.99
C ALA A 163 -0.09 23.63 8.95
N LYS A 164 -1.12 24.01 9.69
CA LYS A 164 -2.37 23.25 9.76
C LYS A 164 -3.08 23.23 8.40
N ASP A 165 -3.11 24.39 7.76
CA ASP A 165 -3.82 24.61 6.50
C ASP A 165 -2.84 24.69 5.33
N CYS A 166 -3.26 24.18 4.17
CA CYS A 166 -2.57 24.42 2.90
C CYS A 166 -3.09 25.72 2.26
N VAL A 167 -2.22 26.44 1.56
CA VAL A 167 -2.55 27.70 0.89
C VAL A 167 -2.68 27.46 -0.61
N ARG A 168 -3.85 27.72 -1.19
CA ARG A 168 -4.02 27.78 -2.65
C ARG A 168 -3.33 29.01 -3.21
N ILE A 169 -2.46 28.82 -4.19
CA ILE A 169 -1.66 29.88 -4.80
C ILE A 169 -2.27 30.31 -6.13
N VAL A 170 -2.40 29.38 -7.07
CA VAL A 170 -2.81 29.69 -8.46
C VAL A 170 -3.48 28.47 -9.11
N PRO A 171 -4.50 28.65 -9.97
CA PRO A 171 -4.99 27.56 -10.81
C PRO A 171 -3.96 27.22 -11.89
N ALA A 172 -3.82 25.94 -12.22
CA ALA A 172 -2.85 25.46 -13.20
C ALA A 172 -3.44 24.40 -14.13
N ALA A 173 -2.69 24.03 -15.17
CA ALA A 173 -3.04 22.84 -15.95
C ALA A 173 -3.12 21.63 -15.01
N TYR A 174 -4.14 20.80 -15.20
CA TYR A 174 -4.35 19.62 -14.37
C TYR A 174 -3.20 18.64 -14.59
N GLY A 175 -2.43 18.37 -13.54
CA GLY A 175 -1.23 17.55 -13.62
C GLY A 175 0.05 18.21 -14.03
N THR A 176 0.08 19.54 -14.01
CA THR A 176 1.30 20.26 -14.35
C THR A 176 2.52 19.76 -13.57
N GLY A 177 3.68 19.75 -14.23
CA GLY A 177 4.98 19.83 -13.58
C GLY A 177 5.03 20.96 -12.56
N ILE A 178 5.72 20.74 -11.43
CA ILE A 178 5.92 21.74 -10.40
C ILE A 178 7.40 21.75 -10.06
N GLY A 179 8.08 22.84 -10.37
CA GLY A 179 9.48 23.06 -10.02
C GLY A 179 9.60 24.19 -9.03
N ALA A 180 10.43 24.05 -8.00
CA ALA A 180 10.66 25.11 -7.05
C ALA A 180 12.12 25.20 -6.66
N THR A 181 12.61 26.43 -6.46
CA THR A 181 13.93 26.69 -5.89
C THR A 181 13.85 27.87 -4.93
N GLY A 182 14.75 27.93 -3.95
CA GLY A 182 14.75 28.99 -2.95
C GLY A 182 16.15 29.34 -2.45
N TRP A 183 16.31 30.59 -2.03
CA TRP A 183 17.56 31.11 -1.47
C TRP A 183 17.27 32.16 -0.39
N ASN A 184 18.32 32.71 0.21
CA ASN A 184 18.23 33.69 1.31
C ASN A 184 17.32 33.21 2.45
N ASP A 185 17.50 31.97 2.89
CA ASP A 185 16.71 31.38 3.98
C ASP A 185 15.20 31.37 3.69
N LEU A 186 14.87 31.07 2.42
CA LEU A 186 13.52 31.06 1.84
C LEU A 186 12.78 32.40 1.88
N LYS A 187 13.52 33.52 2.03
CA LYS A 187 12.95 34.86 1.79
C LYS A 187 12.69 35.11 0.31
N GLU A 188 13.33 34.34 -0.55
CA GLU A 188 13.12 34.32 -1.99
C GLU A 188 12.86 32.88 -2.43
N ILE A 189 11.67 32.65 -2.95
CA ILE A 189 11.25 31.37 -3.56
C ILE A 189 10.84 31.66 -4.99
N ARG A 190 11.18 30.78 -5.92
CA ARG A 190 10.62 30.75 -7.27
C ARG A 190 9.90 29.43 -7.49
N LEU A 191 8.67 29.54 -7.97
CA LEU A 191 7.79 28.43 -8.29
C LEU A 191 7.46 28.45 -9.77
N TYR A 192 7.65 27.31 -10.43
CA TYR A 192 7.45 27.12 -11.85
C TYR A 192 6.37 26.08 -12.08
N TYR A 193 5.43 26.39 -12.96
CA TYR A 193 4.30 25.53 -13.29
C TYR A 193 3.77 25.86 -14.68
N GLN A 194 2.99 24.96 -15.25
CA GLN A 194 2.29 25.14 -16.50
C GLN A 194 0.85 25.60 -16.23
N GLY A 195 0.46 26.73 -16.82
CA GLY A 195 -0.90 27.23 -16.79
C GLY A 195 -1.83 26.44 -17.72
N VAL A 196 -3.13 26.69 -17.59
CA VAL A 196 -4.19 26.05 -18.41
C VAL A 196 -4.09 26.38 -19.90
N ASP A 197 -3.29 27.38 -20.27
CA ASP A 197 -2.99 27.80 -21.64
C ASP A 197 -1.72 27.12 -22.22
N SER A 198 -1.18 26.12 -21.50
CA SER A 198 0.04 25.38 -21.79
C SER A 198 1.33 26.20 -21.76
N CYS A 199 1.30 27.41 -21.18
CA CYS A 199 2.49 28.22 -20.94
C CYS A 199 3.12 27.91 -19.58
N ILE A 200 4.45 27.98 -19.48
CA ILE A 200 5.18 27.89 -18.22
C ILE A 200 5.27 29.27 -17.60
N TYR A 201 4.87 29.36 -16.34
CA TYR A 201 4.88 30.58 -15.55
C TYR A 201 5.86 30.47 -14.39
N GLU A 202 6.35 31.63 -13.95
CA GLU A 202 7.08 31.79 -12.70
C GLU A 202 6.20 32.54 -11.69
N LEU A 203 6.27 32.17 -10.42
CA LEU A 203 5.83 32.98 -9.29
C LEU A 203 7.01 33.23 -8.34
N ALA A 204 7.14 34.47 -7.89
CA ALA A 204 8.03 34.83 -6.80
C ALA A 204 7.27 34.77 -5.48
N GLY A 205 7.84 34.09 -4.47
CA GLY A 205 7.23 33.98 -3.15
C GLY A 205 8.23 34.14 -2.01
N ASN A 206 7.71 34.16 -0.79
CA ASN A 206 8.48 34.36 0.43
C ASN A 206 7.87 33.55 1.58
N PHE A 207 8.70 32.80 2.30
CA PHE A 207 8.28 31.92 3.40
C PHE A 207 7.49 32.65 4.50
N GLU A 208 7.99 33.80 4.96
CA GLU A 208 7.43 34.54 6.10
C GLU A 208 6.04 35.08 5.78
N THR A 209 5.84 35.54 4.55
CA THR A 209 4.55 36.10 4.14
C THR A 209 3.57 35.05 3.62
N GLY A 210 4.07 33.91 3.15
CA GLY A 210 3.31 32.90 2.41
C GLY A 210 2.71 33.40 1.09
N LYS A 211 3.03 34.62 0.65
CA LYS A 211 2.46 35.23 -0.56
C LYS A 211 3.32 34.92 -1.77
N PHE A 212 2.65 34.67 -2.89
CA PHE A 212 3.25 34.47 -4.20
C PHE A 212 2.69 35.51 -5.18
N THR A 213 3.56 36.09 -6.00
CA THR A 213 3.22 37.10 -6.99
C THR A 213 3.82 36.73 -8.34
N SER A 214 3.05 36.91 -9.41
CA SER A 214 3.54 36.68 -10.77
C SER A 214 4.30 37.91 -11.30
N PRO A 215 5.46 37.73 -11.95
CA PRO A 215 6.16 38.79 -12.67
C PRO A 215 5.55 39.13 -14.04
N ASN A 216 4.29 38.73 -14.32
CA ASN A 216 3.41 39.18 -15.42
C ASN A 216 3.64 38.63 -16.84
N LEU A 217 4.55 37.67 -17.12
CA LEU A 217 4.66 37.07 -18.47
C LEU A 217 4.94 35.56 -18.44
N PRO A 218 4.39 34.78 -19.40
CA PRO A 218 4.77 33.38 -19.59
C PRO A 218 6.22 33.28 -20.05
N LEU A 219 6.96 32.33 -19.47
CA LEU A 219 8.36 32.06 -19.81
C LEU A 219 8.49 31.27 -21.11
N LEU A 220 7.71 30.19 -21.24
CA LEU A 220 7.83 29.20 -22.30
C LEU A 220 6.44 28.72 -22.71
N LYS A 221 6.30 28.20 -23.93
CA LYS A 221 5.05 27.58 -24.41
C LYS A 221 5.33 26.19 -24.97
N TYR A 222 4.54 25.23 -24.52
CA TYR A 222 4.59 23.84 -24.98
C TYR A 222 3.19 23.43 -25.45
N PHE A 223 3.11 22.45 -26.36
CA PHE A 223 1.82 22.01 -26.88
C PHE A 223 1.16 20.95 -26.00
N HIS A 224 1.96 20.24 -25.21
CA HIS A 224 1.49 19.18 -24.33
C HIS A 224 1.65 19.56 -22.86
N PRO A 225 0.86 18.92 -21.96
CA PRO A 225 1.13 18.96 -20.54
C PRO A 225 2.56 18.52 -20.27
N ILE A 226 3.30 19.29 -19.49
CA ILE A 226 4.66 18.95 -19.07
C ILE A 226 4.56 18.14 -17.80
N GLY A 227 5.05 16.90 -17.85
CA GLY A 227 5.01 15.97 -16.73
C GLY A 227 5.80 16.45 -15.52
N ASP A 228 7.07 16.82 -15.68
CA ASP A 228 7.95 17.25 -14.60
C ASP A 228 8.70 18.55 -14.95
N ILE A 229 8.88 19.41 -13.93
CA ILE A 229 9.66 20.64 -14.00
C ILE A 229 10.56 20.65 -12.77
N THR A 230 11.86 20.72 -12.98
CA THR A 230 12.82 20.87 -11.90
C THR A 230 13.50 22.21 -11.99
N ALA A 231 13.59 22.90 -10.86
CA ALA A 231 14.28 24.18 -10.73
C ALA A 231 15.41 24.07 -9.71
N VAL A 232 16.55 24.67 -10.02
CA VAL A 232 17.68 24.79 -9.09
C VAL A 232 18.30 26.18 -9.21
N SER A 233 18.76 26.73 -8.09
CA SER A 233 19.42 28.04 -8.05
C SER A 233 20.69 28.02 -7.21
N TRP A 234 21.64 28.88 -7.57
CA TRP A 234 22.86 29.11 -6.79
C TRP A 234 23.36 30.55 -7.02
N ASN A 235 24.29 31.00 -6.18
CA ASN A 235 25.01 32.25 -6.41
C ASN A 235 26.28 31.94 -7.20
N GLY A 236 26.23 32.19 -8.51
CA GLY A 236 27.36 32.10 -9.42
C GLY A 236 28.25 33.35 -9.40
N ALA A 237 29.24 33.38 -10.30
CA ALA A 237 30.18 34.50 -10.40
C ALA A 237 29.49 35.82 -10.82
N SER A 238 28.40 35.75 -11.57
CA SER A 238 27.62 36.92 -12.02
C SER A 238 26.40 37.24 -11.15
N GLY A 239 26.27 36.59 -9.99
CA GLY A 239 25.12 36.73 -9.09
C GLY A 239 24.21 35.50 -9.11
N LEU A 240 22.92 35.70 -8.86
CA LEU A 240 21.95 34.61 -8.82
C LEU A 240 21.79 33.97 -10.20
N GLU A 241 21.99 32.66 -10.25
CA GLU A 241 21.71 31.82 -11.40
C GLU A 241 20.57 30.85 -11.09
N ILE A 242 19.70 30.63 -12.07
CA ILE A 242 18.63 29.62 -12.01
C ILE A 242 18.76 28.72 -13.23
N ARG A 243 18.48 27.43 -13.07
CA ARG A 243 18.28 26.48 -14.17
C ARG A 243 16.94 25.80 -14.01
N LEU A 244 16.23 25.68 -15.12
CA LEU A 244 15.03 24.89 -15.27
C LEU A 244 15.31 23.71 -16.18
N TYR A 245 14.94 22.52 -15.73
CA TYR A 245 14.95 21.31 -16.52
C TYR A 245 13.53 20.81 -16.67
N LEU A 246 13.15 20.49 -17.89
CA LEU A 246 11.84 19.95 -18.22
C LEU A 246 11.95 19.14 -19.50
N GLN A 247 10.92 18.35 -19.78
CA GLN A 247 10.81 17.63 -21.04
C GLN A 247 10.06 18.45 -22.09
N ASN A 248 10.64 18.57 -23.29
CA ASN A 248 10.00 19.26 -24.41
C ASN A 248 9.06 18.33 -25.21
N ASP A 249 8.36 18.89 -26.21
CA ASP A 249 7.46 18.13 -27.10
C ASP A 249 8.18 17.05 -27.95
N LYS A 250 9.51 17.05 -27.98
CA LYS A 250 10.35 16.02 -28.64
C LYS A 250 10.86 14.95 -27.66
N GLN A 251 10.32 14.94 -26.44
CA GLN A 251 10.69 14.06 -25.34
C GLN A 251 12.17 14.14 -24.94
N GLU A 252 12.76 15.31 -25.16
CA GLU A 252 14.11 15.61 -24.72
C GLU A 252 14.05 16.40 -23.42
N ILE A 253 14.87 16.03 -22.45
CA ILE A 253 15.16 16.89 -21.31
C ILE A 253 15.99 18.05 -21.82
N VAL A 254 15.48 19.26 -21.64
CA VAL A 254 16.12 20.52 -22.07
C VAL A 254 16.34 21.43 -20.87
N GLU A 255 17.36 22.27 -20.97
CA GLU A 255 17.68 23.30 -19.98
C GLU A 255 17.27 24.69 -20.44
N TRP A 256 16.75 25.47 -19.50
CA TRP A 256 16.64 26.92 -19.59
C TRP A 256 17.38 27.56 -18.43
N GLY A 257 18.20 28.57 -18.73
CA GLY A 257 18.99 29.25 -17.73
C GLY A 257 18.60 30.71 -17.54
N TRP A 258 18.73 31.18 -16.31
CA TRP A 258 18.69 32.58 -15.93
C TRP A 258 20.06 32.97 -15.37
N ASN A 259 20.61 34.09 -15.85
CA ASN A 259 21.94 34.59 -15.46
C ASN A 259 21.90 35.87 -14.62
N GLY A 260 20.75 36.23 -14.06
CA GLY A 260 20.53 37.49 -13.36
C GLY A 260 19.89 38.59 -14.22
N MET A 261 19.90 38.44 -15.55
CA MET A 261 19.39 39.46 -16.48
C MET A 261 18.33 38.94 -17.45
N THR A 262 18.54 37.76 -18.04
CA THR A 262 17.63 37.20 -19.04
C THR A 262 17.58 35.68 -18.97
N TRP A 263 16.44 35.14 -19.39
CA TRP A 263 16.33 33.72 -19.71
C TRP A 263 17.03 33.41 -21.03
N PHE A 264 17.67 32.25 -21.11
CA PHE A 264 18.33 31.73 -22.31
C PHE A 264 18.18 30.20 -22.39
N GLY A 265 18.27 29.65 -23.60
CA GLY A 265 18.31 28.20 -23.80
C GLY A 265 19.68 27.65 -23.39
N GLY A 266 19.69 26.66 -22.49
CA GLY A 266 20.90 26.04 -21.98
C GLY A 266 21.54 25.03 -22.94
N GLY A 267 22.73 24.55 -22.57
CA GLY A 267 23.47 23.57 -23.35
C GLY A 267 23.04 22.12 -23.10
N PHE A 268 22.27 21.88 -22.03
CA PHE A 268 21.82 20.54 -21.70
C PHE A 268 20.65 20.11 -22.59
N LYS A 269 20.83 18.99 -23.29
CA LYS A 269 19.81 18.38 -24.12
C LYS A 269 20.02 16.87 -24.21
N ARG A 270 19.07 16.07 -23.72
CA ARG A 270 19.19 14.60 -23.68
C ARG A 270 17.87 13.91 -24.02
N LYS A 271 17.94 12.78 -24.72
CA LYS A 271 16.77 11.90 -24.95
C LYS A 271 16.34 11.26 -23.64
N ALA A 272 15.03 11.11 -23.46
CA ALA A 272 14.43 10.49 -22.29
C ALA A 272 13.21 9.67 -22.69
N LEU A 273 12.71 8.86 -21.75
CA LEU A 273 11.38 8.25 -21.88
C LEU A 273 10.30 9.35 -21.97
N PRO A 274 9.13 9.09 -22.58
CA PRO A 274 7.99 10.02 -22.50
C PRO A 274 7.71 10.43 -21.06
N ASN A 275 7.16 11.61 -20.78
CA ASN A 275 6.82 12.07 -19.42
C ASN A 275 7.85 11.68 -18.34
N ALA A 276 9.14 11.75 -18.66
CA ALA A 276 10.20 11.32 -17.75
C ALA A 276 10.44 12.40 -16.71
N ASP A 277 10.51 11.99 -15.45
CA ASP A 277 10.98 12.86 -14.38
C ASP A 277 12.45 13.24 -14.65
N VAL A 278 12.79 14.48 -14.33
CA VAL A 278 14.14 15.03 -14.35
C VAL A 278 14.41 15.70 -13.02
N ILE A 279 15.53 15.36 -12.40
CA ILE A 279 15.95 15.97 -11.13
C ILE A 279 17.30 16.64 -11.30
N ALA A 280 17.46 17.81 -10.70
CA ALA A 280 18.69 18.56 -10.73
C ALA A 280 18.96 19.17 -9.35
N PHE A 281 20.22 19.15 -8.97
CA PHE A 281 20.68 19.75 -7.71
C PHE A 281 22.12 20.22 -7.85
N VAL A 282 22.47 21.21 -7.05
CA VAL A 282 23.81 21.76 -6.96
C VAL A 282 24.48 21.26 -5.70
N ARG A 283 25.74 20.85 -5.82
CA ARG A 283 26.62 20.55 -4.70
C ARG A 283 27.67 21.64 -4.54
N PRO A 284 28.01 22.06 -3.31
CA PRO A 284 29.09 22.99 -3.09
C PRO A 284 30.42 22.34 -3.44
N ALA A 285 31.25 23.06 -4.21
CA ALA A 285 32.60 22.62 -4.55
C ALA A 285 33.53 23.85 -4.52
N PRO A 286 34.23 24.13 -3.40
CA PRO A 286 35.12 25.29 -3.26
C PRO A 286 36.27 25.24 -4.28
N SER A 287 35.99 25.80 -5.44
CA SER A 287 36.85 25.95 -6.61
C SER A 287 36.42 27.23 -7.34
N LYS A 288 36.97 27.52 -8.53
CA LYS A 288 36.61 28.74 -9.29
C LYS A 288 35.11 28.91 -9.55
N SER A 289 34.35 27.82 -9.61
CA SER A 289 32.90 27.80 -9.88
C SER A 289 32.03 27.75 -8.63
N ASN A 290 32.60 27.42 -7.47
CA ASN A 290 31.93 27.13 -6.20
C ASN A 290 30.86 26.02 -6.24
N MET A 291 30.66 25.32 -7.37
CA MET A 291 29.49 24.45 -7.54
C MET A 291 29.75 23.29 -8.52
N VAL A 292 29.03 22.19 -8.30
CA VAL A 292 28.88 21.08 -9.25
C VAL A 292 27.40 20.81 -9.43
N LEU A 293 26.90 20.99 -10.65
CA LEU A 293 25.51 20.77 -11.01
C LEU A 293 25.32 19.35 -11.53
N ASN A 294 24.31 18.67 -11.00
CA ASN A 294 23.96 17.31 -11.37
C ASN A 294 22.57 17.31 -11.97
N VAL A 295 22.39 16.57 -13.06
CA VAL A 295 21.08 16.32 -13.68
C VAL A 295 20.90 14.83 -13.82
N LEU A 296 19.79 14.31 -13.32
CA LEU A 296 19.40 12.91 -13.41
C LEU A 296 18.09 12.77 -14.16
N TRP A 297 18.00 11.78 -15.03
CA TRP A 297 16.78 11.48 -15.78
C TRP A 297 16.78 10.01 -16.21
N ALA A 298 15.61 9.53 -16.62
CA ALA A 298 15.50 8.22 -17.23
C ALA A 298 15.64 8.29 -18.75
N GLY A 299 16.65 7.62 -19.29
CA GLY A 299 16.89 7.50 -20.72
C GLY A 299 15.90 6.57 -21.40
N GLU A 300 15.79 6.68 -22.73
CA GLU A 300 14.96 5.84 -23.60
C GLU A 300 15.28 4.33 -23.52
N ASP A 301 16.46 3.96 -23.00
CA ASP A 301 16.88 2.58 -22.78
C ASP A 301 16.55 2.08 -21.36
N GLN A 302 15.68 2.81 -20.65
CA GLN A 302 15.23 2.49 -19.30
C GLN A 302 16.32 2.56 -18.22
N LYS A 303 17.45 3.23 -18.50
CA LYS A 303 18.48 3.49 -17.49
C LYS A 303 18.31 4.86 -16.86
N LEU A 304 18.56 4.92 -15.56
CA LEU A 304 18.78 6.17 -14.86
C LEU A 304 20.16 6.71 -15.26
N TYR A 305 20.21 7.89 -15.83
CA TYR A 305 21.44 8.60 -16.16
C TYR A 305 21.70 9.71 -15.16
N GLN A 306 22.99 9.98 -14.93
CA GLN A 306 23.50 11.20 -14.32
C GLN A 306 24.38 11.92 -15.33
N CYS A 307 24.26 13.24 -15.39
CA CYS A 307 25.16 14.11 -16.13
C CYS A 307 25.59 15.25 -15.22
N VAL A 308 26.88 15.58 -15.29
CA VAL A 308 27.53 16.50 -14.38
C VAL A 308 28.06 17.70 -15.15
N TYR A 309 27.82 18.89 -14.60
CA TYR A 309 28.42 20.14 -15.03
C TYR A 309 29.34 20.65 -13.90
N PRO A 310 30.67 20.69 -14.12
CA PRO A 310 31.64 21.04 -13.07
C PRO A 310 31.71 22.54 -12.77
N GLY A 311 31.03 23.37 -13.58
CA GLY A 311 31.07 24.83 -13.44
C GLY A 311 32.38 25.50 -13.85
N ASP A 312 33.36 24.75 -14.36
CA ASP A 312 34.66 25.28 -14.76
C ASP A 312 34.60 26.12 -16.06
N SER A 313 35.74 26.72 -16.43
CA SER A 313 35.88 27.55 -17.61
C SER A 313 35.72 26.80 -18.94
N THR A 314 35.63 25.46 -18.95
CA THR A 314 35.36 24.71 -20.19
C THR A 314 33.92 24.90 -20.67
N GLY A 315 33.01 25.25 -19.75
CA GLY A 315 31.61 25.53 -20.07
C GLY A 315 30.85 24.35 -20.67
N SER A 316 31.31 23.10 -20.46
CA SER A 316 30.75 21.92 -21.13
C SER A 316 30.23 20.87 -20.15
N TRP A 317 29.15 20.19 -20.55
CA TRP A 317 28.60 19.04 -19.86
C TRP A 317 29.47 17.81 -20.08
N TYR A 318 29.70 17.03 -19.04
CA TYR A 318 30.32 15.72 -19.22
C TYR A 318 29.37 14.71 -19.89
N ASP A 319 29.95 13.61 -20.38
CA ASP A 319 29.17 12.49 -20.90
C ASP A 319 28.26 11.88 -19.82
N PRO A 320 27.00 11.53 -20.18
CA PRO A 320 26.09 10.84 -19.27
C PRO A 320 26.66 9.53 -18.75
N THR A 321 26.54 9.30 -17.45
CA THR A 321 26.86 8.03 -16.80
C THR A 321 25.57 7.29 -16.47
N ALA A 322 25.42 6.05 -16.93
CA ALA A 322 24.30 5.19 -16.54
C ALA A 322 24.53 4.65 -15.12
N LEU A 323 23.53 4.76 -14.26
CA LEU A 323 23.60 4.38 -12.84
C LEU A 323 22.98 3.00 -12.60
N VAL A 324 21.73 2.84 -13.01
CA VAL A 324 20.95 1.61 -12.79
C VAL A 324 19.95 1.43 -13.92
N THR A 325 19.57 0.20 -14.21
CA THR A 325 18.37 -0.10 -15.00
C THR A 325 17.14 0.02 -14.11
N LEU A 326 16.20 0.89 -14.46
CA LEU A 326 14.98 1.09 -13.70
C LEU A 326 14.00 -0.06 -14.00
N GLN A 327 13.39 -0.63 -12.96
CA GLN A 327 12.30 -1.59 -13.08
C GLN A 327 10.98 -0.84 -12.81
N TYR A 328 10.22 -0.54 -13.87
CA TYR A 328 9.13 0.44 -13.81
C TYR A 328 7.79 -0.11 -13.34
N VAL A 329 7.05 0.76 -12.66
CA VAL A 329 5.59 0.74 -12.58
C VAL A 329 5.00 1.13 -13.93
N GLY A 330 4.15 0.27 -14.51
CA GLY A 330 3.50 0.54 -15.81
C GLY A 330 4.27 0.00 -17.03
N GLU A 331 5.30 -0.81 -16.78
CA GLU A 331 5.94 -1.79 -17.68
C GLU A 331 6.04 -1.40 -19.16
N TYR A 332 6.82 -0.35 -19.46
CA TYR A 332 7.40 -0.11 -20.78
C TYR A 332 8.07 -1.39 -21.30
N ALA A 333 7.56 -1.95 -22.39
CA ALA A 333 8.19 -3.09 -23.05
C ALA A 333 8.92 -2.65 -24.30
N GLY A 334 9.93 -3.44 -24.70
CA GLY A 334 10.71 -3.20 -25.91
C GLY A 334 11.63 -1.98 -25.82
N SER A 335 12.06 -1.48 -26.98
CA SER A 335 12.88 -0.26 -27.09
C SER A 335 12.01 0.98 -27.21
N TRP A 336 12.40 2.09 -26.61
CA TRP A 336 11.70 3.39 -26.74
C TRP A 336 12.36 4.33 -27.75
N GLN A 337 13.21 3.76 -28.61
CA GLN A 337 13.86 4.47 -29.72
C GLN A 337 12.96 4.51 -30.95
N GLY A 338 12.77 5.71 -31.51
CA GLY A 338 12.10 5.90 -32.80
C GLY A 338 11.05 7.01 -32.77
N GLN A 339 10.10 6.94 -33.70
CA GLN A 339 8.95 7.84 -33.73
C GLN A 339 7.93 7.41 -32.69
N GLN A 340 7.74 8.25 -31.68
CA GLN A 340 6.81 8.00 -30.58
C GLN A 340 5.38 8.36 -30.95
N TRP A 341 4.45 7.75 -30.25
CA TRP A 341 3.02 7.95 -30.41
C TRP A 341 2.29 7.70 -29.08
N SER A 342 1.11 8.29 -28.95
CA SER A 342 0.29 8.17 -27.75
C SER A 342 -1.17 8.29 -28.15
N ASP A 343 -1.99 7.39 -27.63
CA ASP A 343 -3.44 7.52 -27.71
C ASP A 343 -3.99 8.50 -26.66
N ALA A 344 -3.18 8.89 -25.66
CA ALA A 344 -3.57 9.87 -24.65
C ALA A 344 -3.89 11.23 -25.31
N GLY A 345 -5.04 11.82 -24.97
CA GLY A 345 -5.50 13.09 -25.55
C GLY A 345 -6.47 12.95 -26.73
N LEU A 346 -6.75 11.73 -27.21
CA LEU A 346 -7.79 11.47 -28.22
C LEU A 346 -9.21 11.37 -27.62
N GLY A 347 -9.39 11.75 -26.35
CA GLY A 347 -10.67 11.63 -25.63
C GLY A 347 -11.14 10.19 -25.46
N ILE A 348 -10.21 9.23 -25.42
CA ILE A 348 -10.49 7.79 -25.37
C ILE A 348 -10.75 7.27 -23.96
N GLU A 349 -10.51 8.07 -22.91
CA GLU A 349 -10.56 7.61 -21.52
C GLU A 349 -11.98 7.17 -21.11
N SER A 350 -12.99 7.68 -21.82
CA SER A 350 -14.39 7.29 -21.65
C SER A 350 -14.88 6.25 -22.66
N LYS A 351 -14.09 5.96 -23.70
CA LYS A 351 -14.48 5.04 -24.78
C LYS A 351 -14.21 3.60 -24.40
N ARG A 352 -15.13 2.71 -24.79
CA ARG A 352 -14.98 1.25 -24.65
C ARG A 352 -14.45 0.67 -25.96
N ILE A 353 -13.45 -0.19 -25.87
CA ILE A 353 -12.90 -0.92 -27.02
C ILE A 353 -13.97 -1.92 -27.50
N ALA A 354 -14.25 -1.93 -28.80
CA ALA A 354 -15.08 -2.94 -29.46
C ALA A 354 -14.22 -4.04 -30.07
N LYS A 355 -13.04 -3.69 -30.60
CA LYS A 355 -12.07 -4.67 -31.10
C LYS A 355 -10.66 -4.14 -31.14
N VAL A 356 -9.70 -5.06 -31.08
CA VAL A 356 -8.28 -4.79 -31.27
C VAL A 356 -7.84 -5.35 -32.61
N VAL A 357 -7.15 -4.54 -33.40
CA VAL A 357 -6.53 -4.97 -34.66
C VAL A 357 -5.03 -4.97 -34.46
N VAL A 358 -4.40 -6.13 -34.65
CA VAL A 358 -2.95 -6.31 -34.53
C VAL A 358 -2.41 -6.82 -35.85
N ARG A 359 -1.36 -6.16 -36.36
CA ARG A 359 -0.54 -6.69 -37.45
C ARG A 359 0.72 -7.29 -36.86
N SER A 360 1.03 -8.51 -37.24
CA SER A 360 2.22 -9.19 -36.70
C SER A 360 2.79 -10.21 -37.69
N GLY A 361 4.12 -10.28 -37.73
CA GLY A 361 4.91 -11.37 -38.29
C GLY A 361 5.77 -11.98 -37.18
N ASP A 362 7.09 -11.85 -37.29
CA ASP A 362 8.02 -12.26 -36.23
C ASP A 362 7.99 -11.32 -35.00
N VAL A 363 7.54 -10.08 -35.22
CA VAL A 363 7.35 -9.03 -34.21
C VAL A 363 5.98 -8.38 -34.39
N ILE A 364 5.60 -7.49 -33.47
CA ILE A 364 4.39 -6.67 -33.62
C ILE A 364 4.66 -5.53 -34.61
N ASP A 365 4.03 -5.59 -35.78
CA ASP A 365 4.18 -4.59 -36.83
C ASP A 365 3.32 -3.37 -36.57
N ALA A 366 2.05 -3.56 -36.14
CA ALA A 366 1.15 -2.47 -35.81
C ALA A 366 0.04 -2.85 -34.82
N VAL A 367 -0.48 -1.86 -34.08
CA VAL A 367 -1.64 -2.00 -33.19
C VAL A 367 -2.64 -0.87 -33.45
N ARG A 368 -3.93 -1.19 -33.47
CA ARG A 368 -5.04 -0.24 -33.57
C ARG A 368 -6.21 -0.69 -32.69
N LEU A 369 -6.84 0.27 -32.02
CA LEU A 369 -8.06 0.08 -31.24
C LEU A 369 -9.26 0.65 -31.99
N VAL A 370 -10.35 -0.11 -32.04
CA VAL A 370 -11.63 0.36 -32.54
C VAL A 370 -12.60 0.40 -31.37
N PHE A 371 -13.30 1.51 -31.19
CA PHE A 371 -14.18 1.77 -30.07
C PHE A 371 -15.64 1.46 -30.44
N THR A 372 -16.46 1.27 -29.41
CA THR A 372 -17.90 0.98 -29.50
C THR A 372 -18.73 2.10 -30.12
N ASP A 373 -18.22 3.33 -30.12
CA ASP A 373 -18.82 4.48 -30.82
C ASP A 373 -18.48 4.53 -32.33
N GLY A 374 -17.75 3.53 -32.84
CA GLY A 374 -17.30 3.44 -34.22
C GLY A 374 -16.02 4.22 -34.53
N SER A 375 -15.53 5.05 -33.60
CA SER A 375 -14.24 5.72 -33.75
C SER A 375 -13.07 4.74 -33.57
N SER A 376 -11.87 5.11 -34.01
CA SER A 376 -10.66 4.30 -33.80
C SER A 376 -9.48 5.15 -33.37
N SER A 377 -8.50 4.51 -32.73
CA SER A 377 -7.14 5.06 -32.66
C SER A 377 -6.53 5.13 -34.06
N LEU A 378 -5.41 5.84 -34.17
CA LEU A 378 -4.53 5.68 -35.32
C LEU A 378 -3.95 4.25 -35.34
N SER A 379 -3.54 3.79 -36.52
CA SER A 379 -2.76 2.57 -36.63
C SER A 379 -1.31 2.89 -36.30
N HIS A 380 -0.82 2.35 -35.19
CA HIS A 380 0.53 2.62 -34.72
C HIS A 380 1.47 1.52 -35.18
N GLY A 381 2.25 1.81 -36.23
CA GLY A 381 3.14 0.85 -36.87
C GLY A 381 3.06 0.85 -38.39
N GLY A 382 3.67 -0.14 -39.03
CA GLY A 382 3.71 -0.29 -40.49
C GLY A 382 2.70 -1.30 -41.03
N VAL A 383 2.74 -1.49 -42.35
CA VAL A 383 1.88 -2.45 -43.08
C VAL A 383 2.45 -3.88 -43.12
N GLY A 384 3.51 -4.16 -42.34
CA GLY A 384 4.11 -5.48 -42.22
C GLY A 384 3.15 -6.52 -41.61
N GLY A 385 3.57 -7.79 -41.65
CA GLY A 385 2.86 -8.90 -41.02
C GLY A 385 1.46 -9.21 -41.58
N GLY A 386 0.81 -10.19 -40.96
CA GLY A 386 -0.61 -10.49 -41.19
C GLY A 386 -1.50 -9.70 -40.25
N GLU A 387 -2.62 -9.18 -40.75
CA GLU A 387 -3.63 -8.50 -39.92
C GLU A 387 -4.54 -9.50 -39.23
N ASN A 388 -4.73 -9.33 -37.92
CA ASN A 388 -5.62 -10.13 -37.11
C ASN A 388 -6.52 -9.23 -36.27
N VAL A 389 -7.74 -9.71 -36.02
CA VAL A 389 -8.77 -8.97 -35.28
C VAL A 389 -9.22 -9.76 -34.06
N PHE A 390 -9.27 -9.10 -32.92
CA PHE A 390 -9.89 -9.62 -31.69
C PHE A 390 -11.12 -8.78 -31.36
N GLU A 391 -12.31 -9.30 -31.67
CA GLU A 391 -13.57 -8.64 -31.36
C GLU A 391 -14.01 -8.94 -29.93
N LEU A 392 -14.46 -7.92 -29.21
CA LEU A 392 -14.98 -7.97 -27.85
C LEU A 392 -16.51 -8.08 -27.87
N ALA A 393 -17.06 -8.92 -27.01
CA ALA A 393 -18.50 -9.02 -26.79
C ALA A 393 -19.03 -7.73 -26.14
N SER A 394 -20.36 -7.55 -26.18
CA SER A 394 -20.99 -6.34 -25.66
C SER A 394 -20.69 -6.13 -24.17
N GLY A 395 -19.92 -5.07 -23.89
CA GLY A 395 -19.49 -4.67 -22.56
C GLY A 395 -18.41 -5.56 -21.92
N GLU A 396 -17.80 -6.45 -22.68
CA GLU A 396 -16.53 -7.08 -22.32
C GLU A 396 -15.39 -6.06 -22.45
N GLU A 397 -14.43 -6.09 -21.53
CA GLU A 397 -13.29 -5.16 -21.54
C GLU A 397 -11.96 -5.92 -21.45
N ILE A 398 -10.90 -5.37 -22.03
CA ILE A 398 -9.55 -5.92 -21.87
C ILE A 398 -9.01 -5.45 -20.52
N VAL A 399 -8.71 -6.37 -19.61
CA VAL A 399 -8.24 -6.07 -18.25
C VAL A 399 -6.79 -6.46 -18.03
N LYS A 400 -6.21 -7.19 -18.99
CA LYS A 400 -4.89 -7.77 -18.89
C LYS A 400 -4.30 -7.98 -20.27
N ILE A 401 -3.00 -7.76 -20.42
CA ILE A 401 -2.24 -8.04 -21.64
C ILE A 401 -1.02 -8.87 -21.27
N ARG A 402 -0.87 -10.05 -21.86
CA ARG A 402 0.38 -10.80 -21.78
C ARG A 402 1.25 -10.44 -22.96
N TYR A 403 2.54 -10.30 -22.72
CA TYR A 403 3.47 -9.87 -23.76
C TYR A 403 4.83 -10.56 -23.64
N SER A 404 5.61 -10.47 -24.71
CA SER A 404 7.06 -10.66 -24.67
C SER A 404 7.72 -9.56 -25.49
N ALA A 405 8.91 -9.18 -25.06
CA ALA A 405 9.72 -8.17 -25.73
C ALA A 405 11.19 -8.48 -25.52
N ASP A 406 12.01 -8.12 -26.51
CA ASP A 406 13.46 -8.09 -26.38
C ASP A 406 13.94 -6.65 -26.15
N LYS A 407 15.25 -6.42 -26.26
CA LYS A 407 15.85 -5.08 -26.09
C LYS A 407 15.47 -4.07 -27.18
N ASN A 408 14.86 -4.52 -28.27
CA ASN A 408 14.60 -3.74 -29.48
C ASN A 408 13.10 -3.64 -29.80
N PHE A 409 12.31 -4.70 -29.61
CA PHE A 409 10.96 -4.82 -30.14
C PHE A 409 9.98 -5.54 -29.20
N ILE A 410 8.69 -5.30 -29.42
CA ILE A 410 7.64 -6.17 -28.89
C ILE A 410 7.53 -7.40 -29.78
N THR A 411 7.82 -8.58 -29.24
CA THR A 411 7.86 -9.82 -30.02
C THR A 411 6.50 -10.52 -30.07
N ARG A 412 5.69 -10.40 -29.02
CA ARG A 412 4.32 -10.94 -29.01
C ARG A 412 3.37 -10.27 -28.03
N LEU A 413 2.07 -10.37 -28.31
CA LEU A 413 0.96 -9.85 -27.50
C LEU A 413 -0.19 -10.86 -27.42
N GLN A 414 -0.88 -10.88 -26.27
CA GLN A 414 -2.14 -11.59 -26.06
C GLN A 414 -3.03 -10.75 -25.15
N PHE A 415 -4.29 -10.57 -25.51
CA PHE A 415 -5.28 -9.84 -24.72
C PHE A 415 -6.11 -10.80 -23.88
N VAL A 416 -6.35 -10.43 -22.63
CA VAL A 416 -7.22 -11.16 -21.72
C VAL A 416 -8.32 -10.23 -21.23
N THR A 417 -9.56 -10.69 -21.35
CA THR A 417 -10.75 -9.87 -21.08
C THR A 417 -11.29 -10.07 -19.67
N SER A 418 -12.24 -9.21 -19.28
CA SER A 418 -12.98 -9.27 -18.02
C SER A 418 -13.70 -10.61 -17.81
N ASP A 419 -14.00 -11.31 -18.91
CA ASP A 419 -14.69 -12.60 -18.91
C ASP A 419 -13.70 -13.77 -18.98
N ALA A 420 -12.40 -13.50 -18.76
CA ALA A 420 -11.28 -14.43 -18.87
C ALA A 420 -11.13 -15.07 -20.26
N ARG A 421 -11.72 -14.47 -21.29
CA ARG A 421 -11.47 -14.87 -22.68
C ARG A 421 -10.12 -14.34 -23.11
N GLU A 422 -9.38 -15.19 -23.82
CA GLU A 422 -8.05 -14.85 -24.31
C GLU A 422 -8.07 -14.72 -25.84
N SER A 423 -7.36 -13.74 -26.38
CA SER A 423 -7.05 -13.71 -27.80
C SER A 423 -6.03 -14.81 -28.13
N GLN A 424 -5.84 -15.07 -29.43
CA GLN A 424 -4.62 -15.75 -29.87
C GLN A 424 -3.38 -14.91 -29.53
N TRP A 425 -2.21 -15.55 -29.53
CA TRP A 425 -0.95 -14.85 -29.51
C TRP A 425 -0.68 -14.21 -30.88
N TYR A 426 -0.37 -12.92 -30.87
CA TYR A 426 0.14 -12.18 -32.04
C TYR A 426 1.65 -12.13 -31.97
N GLY A 427 2.35 -12.30 -33.10
CA GLY A 427 3.82 -12.34 -33.17
C GLY A 427 4.40 -13.75 -33.11
N ARG A 428 5.72 -13.85 -32.92
CA ARG A 428 6.44 -15.15 -32.94
C ARG A 428 6.17 -16.00 -31.70
N LEU A 429 5.87 -17.28 -31.92
CA LEU A 429 5.81 -18.28 -30.85
C LEU A 429 7.25 -18.71 -30.46
N GLY A 430 7.59 -18.59 -29.17
CA GLY A 430 8.95 -18.88 -28.67
C GLY A 430 9.05 -18.97 -27.14
N ALA A 431 10.23 -19.38 -26.66
CA ALA A 431 10.53 -19.63 -25.24
C ALA A 431 10.85 -18.37 -24.41
N ASP A 432 10.61 -17.17 -24.96
CA ASP A 432 10.83 -15.92 -24.24
C ASP A 432 9.99 -15.89 -22.95
N SER A 433 10.47 -15.17 -21.94
CA SER A 433 9.72 -14.94 -20.70
C SER A 433 8.45 -14.14 -20.99
N VAL A 434 7.28 -14.73 -20.74
CA VAL A 434 6.01 -14.00 -20.79
C VAL A 434 5.91 -13.07 -19.58
N LYS A 435 5.58 -11.81 -19.85
CA LYS A 435 5.26 -10.79 -18.84
C LYS A 435 3.79 -10.39 -18.95
N GLU A 436 3.29 -9.69 -17.95
CA GLU A 436 1.88 -9.33 -17.86
C GLU A 436 1.69 -7.87 -17.47
N TRP A 437 1.00 -7.13 -18.33
CA TRP A 437 0.41 -5.86 -17.97
C TRP A 437 -0.97 -6.04 -17.37
N THR A 438 -1.13 -5.56 -16.15
CA THR A 438 -2.41 -5.35 -15.49
C THR A 438 -2.30 -4.15 -14.57
N ARG A 439 -3.32 -3.29 -14.55
CA ARG A 439 -3.49 -2.31 -13.48
C ARG A 439 -4.59 -2.87 -12.60
N ASP A 440 -4.25 -3.10 -11.33
CA ASP A 440 -5.09 -3.60 -10.22
C ASP A 440 -5.98 -4.83 -10.49
N GLY A 441 -5.89 -5.44 -11.67
CA GLY A 441 -6.82 -6.46 -12.17
C GLY A 441 -8.22 -5.93 -12.50
N ARG A 442 -8.48 -4.61 -12.39
CA ARG A 442 -9.84 -4.05 -12.50
C ARG A 442 -9.97 -3.04 -13.62
N SER A 443 -8.89 -2.34 -13.91
CA SER A 443 -8.88 -1.24 -14.87
C SER A 443 -8.98 -1.75 -16.30
N ALA A 444 -9.91 -1.21 -17.08
CA ALA A 444 -10.04 -1.56 -18.50
C ALA A 444 -8.98 -0.83 -19.34
N LEU A 445 -8.41 -1.52 -20.33
CA LEU A 445 -7.55 -0.90 -21.35
C LEU A 445 -8.35 0.15 -22.13
N THR A 446 -7.74 1.30 -22.37
CA THR A 446 -8.32 2.39 -23.18
C THR A 446 -7.48 2.77 -24.38
N GLY A 447 -6.16 2.61 -24.29
CA GLY A 447 -5.23 3.10 -25.30
C GLY A 447 -3.85 2.50 -25.11
N PHE A 448 -2.92 2.92 -25.95
CA PHE A 448 -1.50 2.66 -25.79
C PHE A 448 -0.68 3.93 -25.90
N ILE A 449 0.50 3.87 -25.30
CA ILE A 449 1.64 4.72 -25.67
C ILE A 449 2.74 3.82 -26.19
N GLY A 450 3.54 4.33 -27.12
CA GLY A 450 4.59 3.51 -27.69
C GLY A 450 5.55 4.27 -28.59
N CYS A 451 6.42 3.52 -29.23
CA CYS A 451 7.24 4.02 -30.30
C CYS A 451 7.34 3.02 -31.45
N THR A 452 7.65 3.56 -32.61
CA THR A 452 7.88 2.78 -33.82
C THR A 452 9.24 3.10 -34.41
N ASN A 453 9.88 2.11 -35.00
CA ASN A 453 11.12 2.32 -35.73
C ASN A 453 11.16 1.44 -36.97
N LYS A 454 12.13 1.71 -37.83
CA LYS A 454 12.41 0.90 -39.01
C LYS A 454 13.02 -0.43 -38.57
N PHE A 455 12.39 -1.51 -39.01
CA PHE A 455 12.89 -2.87 -39.00
C PHE A 455 13.57 -3.20 -40.34
N VAL A 456 13.93 -4.48 -40.53
CA VAL A 456 14.47 -5.01 -41.78
C VAL A 456 13.61 -4.56 -42.97
N ASN A 457 14.26 -4.15 -44.06
CA ASN A 457 13.62 -3.65 -45.29
C ASN A 457 12.78 -2.36 -45.12
N ASN A 458 13.12 -1.51 -44.15
CA ASN A 458 12.41 -0.24 -43.87
C ASN A 458 10.93 -0.41 -43.45
N ILE A 459 10.50 -1.61 -43.05
CA ILE A 459 9.17 -1.83 -42.50
C ILE A 459 9.12 -1.17 -41.13
N ILE A 460 8.10 -0.36 -40.86
CA ILE A 460 7.91 0.26 -39.55
C ILE A 460 7.26 -0.78 -38.62
N VAL A 461 7.83 -1.00 -37.43
CA VAL A 461 7.30 -1.94 -36.42
C VAL A 461 7.12 -1.25 -35.07
N VAL A 462 6.38 -1.88 -34.16
CA VAL A 462 6.23 -1.41 -32.77
C VAL A 462 7.46 -1.83 -31.96
N ASN A 463 8.34 -0.86 -31.71
CA ASN A 463 9.57 -1.07 -30.95
C ASN A 463 9.31 -1.15 -29.45
N GLY A 464 8.45 -0.26 -28.96
CA GLY A 464 8.12 -0.18 -27.54
C GLY A 464 6.66 0.17 -27.34
N LEU A 465 6.09 -0.34 -26.27
CA LEU A 465 4.66 -0.27 -26.01
C LEU A 465 4.41 -0.29 -24.50
N ALA A 466 3.41 0.48 -24.06
CA ALA A 466 2.85 0.41 -22.73
C ALA A 466 1.34 0.72 -22.78
N PRO A 467 0.50 0.01 -22.00
CA PRO A 467 -0.95 0.21 -21.99
C PRO A 467 -1.37 1.46 -21.21
N ILE A 468 -2.43 2.11 -21.69
CA ILE A 468 -3.16 3.16 -20.97
C ILE A 468 -4.42 2.53 -20.37
N TRP A 469 -4.45 2.46 -19.05
CA TRP A 469 -5.57 1.91 -18.28
C TRP A 469 -6.55 3.00 -17.87
N SER A 470 -7.84 2.74 -18.03
CA SER A 470 -8.91 3.62 -17.58
C SER A 470 -9.19 3.48 -16.10
N GLU A 471 -9.77 4.51 -15.50
CA GLU A 471 -10.36 4.43 -14.15
C GLU A 471 -11.70 3.68 -14.14
N ARG A 472 -12.22 3.25 -15.30
CA ARG A 472 -13.43 2.45 -15.33
C ARG A 472 -13.09 1.07 -14.79
N HIS A 473 -13.67 0.74 -13.65
CA HIS A 473 -13.72 -0.63 -13.17
C HIS A 473 -14.54 -1.45 -14.18
N SER A 474 -13.91 -2.49 -14.72
CA SER A 474 -14.57 -3.36 -15.68
C SER A 474 -15.77 -4.09 -15.06
N LYS A 475 -16.64 -4.68 -15.90
CA LYS A 475 -17.69 -5.64 -15.46
C LYS A 475 -17.15 -6.77 -14.56
N GLY A 476 -15.82 -6.97 -14.55
CA GLY A 476 -15.11 -7.82 -13.59
C GLY A 476 -15.42 -7.49 -12.12
N LEU A 477 -15.95 -6.31 -11.78
CA LEU A 477 -16.45 -6.03 -10.43
C LEU A 477 -17.48 -7.06 -9.96
N THR A 478 -18.36 -7.53 -10.86
CA THR A 478 -19.39 -8.54 -10.52
C THR A 478 -18.74 -9.85 -10.08
N ARG A 479 -17.77 -10.33 -10.87
CA ARG A 479 -16.99 -11.53 -10.56
C ARG A 479 -16.13 -11.36 -9.31
N LEU A 480 -15.49 -10.20 -9.14
CA LEU A 480 -14.72 -9.87 -7.94
C LEU A 480 -15.60 -9.90 -6.69
N VAL A 481 -16.82 -9.36 -6.79
CA VAL A 481 -17.78 -9.42 -5.69
C VAL A 481 -18.21 -10.86 -5.41
N ASP A 482 -18.34 -11.73 -6.43
CA ASP A 482 -18.55 -13.17 -6.22
C ASP A 482 -17.37 -13.83 -5.49
N GLU A 483 -16.14 -13.53 -5.92
CA GLU A 483 -14.92 -14.02 -5.27
C GLU A 483 -14.84 -13.54 -3.82
N TRP A 484 -15.27 -12.29 -3.53
CA TRP A 484 -15.32 -11.76 -2.15
C TRP A 484 -16.43 -12.37 -1.32
N VAL A 485 -17.59 -12.66 -1.90
CA VAL A 485 -18.67 -13.40 -1.21
C VAL A 485 -18.16 -14.79 -0.83
N GLN A 486 -17.52 -15.51 -1.77
CA GLN A 486 -16.93 -16.82 -1.49
C GLN A 486 -15.83 -16.75 -0.43
N GLU A 487 -14.96 -15.74 -0.48
CA GLU A 487 -13.92 -15.57 0.54
C GLU A 487 -14.52 -15.21 1.91
N ALA A 488 -15.57 -14.39 1.96
CA ALA A 488 -16.28 -14.06 3.18
C ALA A 488 -16.98 -15.30 3.78
N GLU A 489 -17.66 -16.11 2.97
CA GLU A 489 -18.29 -17.36 3.39
C GLU A 489 -17.26 -18.37 3.92
N LEU A 490 -16.11 -18.48 3.25
CA LEU A 490 -15.01 -19.32 3.71
C LEU A 490 -14.45 -18.83 5.05
N LEU A 491 -14.21 -17.52 5.19
CA LEU A 491 -13.72 -16.94 6.44
C LEU A 491 -14.72 -17.11 7.59
N HIS A 492 -16.02 -16.97 7.31
CA HIS A 492 -17.07 -17.21 8.29
C HIS A 492 -17.00 -18.64 8.83
N LYS A 493 -16.92 -19.63 7.92
CA LYS A 493 -16.77 -21.04 8.29
C LYS A 493 -15.50 -21.29 9.11
N GLU A 494 -14.36 -20.73 8.69
CA GLU A 494 -13.09 -20.86 9.43
C GLU A 494 -13.18 -20.23 10.84
N VAL A 495 -13.85 -19.08 10.98
CA VAL A 495 -14.06 -18.43 12.29
C VAL A 495 -14.98 -19.27 13.18
N ASP A 496 -16.02 -19.87 12.63
CA ASP A 496 -16.91 -20.77 13.37
C ASP A 496 -16.20 -22.04 13.84
N GLU A 497 -15.29 -22.60 13.03
CA GLU A 497 -14.43 -23.72 13.43
C GLU A 497 -13.48 -23.32 14.57
N ILE A 498 -12.86 -22.14 14.49
CA ILE A 498 -12.00 -21.58 15.54
C ILE A 498 -12.81 -21.36 16.84
N LYS A 499 -14.02 -20.81 16.72
CA LYS A 499 -14.95 -20.61 17.85
C LYS A 499 -15.33 -21.95 18.49
N ALA A 500 -15.65 -22.96 17.69
CA ALA A 500 -15.97 -24.29 18.20
C ALA A 500 -14.78 -24.91 18.95
N ALA A 501 -13.56 -24.79 18.40
CA ALA A 501 -12.33 -25.24 19.06
C ALA A 501 -12.07 -24.49 20.37
N PHE A 502 -12.30 -23.17 20.38
CA PHE A 502 -12.19 -22.34 21.59
C PHE A 502 -13.19 -22.76 22.67
N LEU A 503 -14.47 -22.94 22.29
CA LEU A 503 -15.51 -23.39 23.23
C LEU A 503 -15.23 -24.80 23.77
N GLN A 504 -14.62 -25.67 22.96
CA GLN A 504 -14.18 -26.97 23.43
C GLN A 504 -13.01 -26.83 24.43
N ALA A 505 -12.04 -25.95 24.16
CA ALA A 505 -10.97 -25.64 25.11
C ALA A 505 -11.52 -25.08 26.44
N CYS A 506 -12.58 -24.27 26.40
CA CYS A 506 -13.28 -23.84 27.62
C CYS A 506 -13.92 -25.00 28.40
N LYS A 507 -14.47 -26.01 27.72
CA LYS A 507 -15.01 -27.21 28.39
C LYS A 507 -13.89 -28.03 29.01
N ASP A 508 -12.80 -28.23 28.26
CA ASP A 508 -11.62 -28.95 28.73
C ASP A 508 -10.97 -28.20 29.92
N SER A 509 -11.02 -26.87 29.93
CA SER A 509 -10.55 -26.06 31.05
C SER A 509 -11.41 -26.22 32.31
N ALA A 510 -12.71 -26.49 32.18
CA ALA A 510 -13.57 -26.79 33.32
C ALA A 510 -13.20 -28.15 33.96
N VAL A 511 -12.90 -29.16 33.14
CA VAL A 511 -12.37 -30.45 33.61
C VAL A 511 -11.03 -30.24 34.31
N TYR A 512 -10.16 -29.45 33.69
CA TYR A 512 -8.87 -29.09 34.25
C TYR A 512 -8.99 -28.32 35.59
N LYS A 513 -9.95 -27.40 35.70
CA LYS A 513 -10.27 -26.68 36.93
C LYS A 513 -10.76 -27.61 38.03
N ALA A 514 -11.56 -28.62 37.70
CA ALA A 514 -11.97 -29.64 38.67
C ALA A 514 -10.76 -30.47 39.17
N SER A 515 -9.82 -30.81 38.28
CA SER A 515 -8.56 -31.47 38.68
C SER A 515 -7.71 -30.59 39.60
N LEU A 516 -7.63 -29.28 39.33
CA LEU A 516 -6.96 -28.32 40.22
C LEU A 516 -7.63 -28.22 41.60
N GLN A 517 -8.95 -28.23 41.66
CA GLN A 517 -9.68 -28.25 42.95
C GLN A 517 -9.42 -29.54 43.74
N GLY A 518 -9.24 -30.68 43.06
CA GLY A 518 -8.82 -31.93 43.70
C GLY A 518 -7.44 -31.83 44.36
N LEU A 519 -6.53 -31.01 43.82
CA LEU A 519 -5.21 -30.76 44.39
C LEU A 519 -5.25 -29.88 45.64
N GLU A 520 -6.26 -29.02 45.83
CA GLU A 520 -6.36 -28.19 47.03
C GLU A 520 -6.48 -29.06 48.29
N GLY A 521 -7.37 -30.04 48.27
CA GLY A 521 -7.55 -30.97 49.40
C GLY A 521 -6.29 -31.79 49.69
N LEU A 522 -5.58 -32.22 48.64
CA LEU A 522 -4.32 -32.94 48.78
C LEU A 522 -3.22 -32.03 49.33
N GLY A 523 -3.13 -30.79 48.84
CA GLY A 523 -2.20 -29.77 49.31
C GLY A 523 -2.42 -29.41 50.77
N THR A 524 -3.67 -29.24 51.22
CA THR A 524 -4.00 -29.02 52.63
C THR A 524 -3.61 -30.22 53.50
N ALA A 525 -3.87 -31.45 53.06
CA ALA A 525 -3.48 -32.65 53.78
C ALA A 525 -1.94 -32.78 53.90
N THR A 526 -1.22 -32.47 52.82
CA THR A 526 0.25 -32.46 52.80
C THR A 526 0.80 -31.38 53.73
N MET A 527 0.22 -30.17 53.75
CA MET A 527 0.64 -29.12 54.66
C MET A 527 0.35 -29.44 56.12
N GLY A 528 -0.78 -30.10 56.42
CA GLY A 528 -1.05 -30.61 57.76
C GLY A 528 0.05 -31.55 58.26
N ALA A 529 0.54 -32.44 57.39
CA ALA A 529 1.66 -33.33 57.74
C ALA A 529 2.98 -32.57 57.99
N VAL A 530 3.26 -31.51 57.22
CA VAL A 530 4.46 -30.66 57.42
C VAL A 530 4.39 -29.92 58.75
N VAL A 531 3.22 -29.37 59.11
CA VAL A 531 2.99 -28.72 60.40
C VAL A 531 3.23 -29.71 61.54
N GLN A 532 2.65 -30.91 61.44
CA GLN A 532 2.80 -31.94 62.46
C GLN A 532 4.27 -32.35 62.67
N LEU A 533 5.01 -32.53 61.56
CA LEU A 533 6.46 -32.79 61.61
C LEU A 533 7.22 -31.62 62.29
N ALA A 534 6.86 -30.38 61.98
CA ALA A 534 7.49 -29.20 62.57
C ALA A 534 7.27 -29.14 64.10
N GLU A 535 6.05 -29.42 64.58
CA GLU A 535 5.73 -29.52 66.00
C GLU A 535 6.57 -30.60 66.71
N SER A 536 6.69 -31.78 66.10
CA SER A 536 7.51 -32.88 66.64
C SER A 536 9.00 -32.55 66.72
N ILE A 537 9.53 -31.79 65.74
CA ILE A 537 10.92 -31.32 65.73
C ILE A 537 11.15 -30.24 66.78
N GLU A 538 10.21 -29.33 66.96
CA GLU A 538 10.27 -28.33 68.01
C GLU A 538 10.28 -28.99 69.40
N TYR A 539 9.40 -29.96 69.62
CA TYR A 539 9.39 -30.73 70.86
C TYR A 539 10.71 -31.49 71.08
N LEU A 540 11.29 -32.07 70.02
CA LEU A 540 12.61 -32.71 70.07
C LEU A 540 13.73 -31.70 70.42
N ARG A 541 13.69 -30.50 69.84
CA ARG A 541 14.63 -29.39 70.11
C ARG A 541 14.56 -28.97 71.58
N ASP A 542 13.37 -28.88 72.14
CA ASP A 542 13.16 -28.47 73.53
C ASP A 542 13.62 -29.54 74.53
N LEU A 543 13.34 -30.81 74.23
CA LEU A 543 13.89 -31.97 74.95
C LEU A 543 15.43 -31.99 74.93
N ALA A 544 16.03 -31.64 73.79
CA ALA A 544 17.48 -31.55 73.63
C ALA A 544 18.10 -30.34 74.35
N LYS A 545 17.49 -29.15 74.27
CA LYS A 545 17.96 -27.94 74.99
C LYS A 545 17.92 -28.13 76.50
N THR A 546 16.84 -28.71 77.02
CA THR A 546 16.73 -29.01 78.46
C THR A 546 17.78 -30.04 78.93
N GLN A 547 18.25 -30.93 78.05
CA GLN A 547 19.36 -31.84 78.33
C GLN A 547 20.70 -31.10 78.45
N GLY A 548 20.98 -30.14 77.56
CA GLY A 548 22.21 -29.35 77.58
C GLY A 548 22.34 -28.40 78.78
N ALA A 549 21.23 -27.79 79.21
CA ALA A 549 21.21 -26.83 80.31
C ALA A 549 21.35 -27.46 81.70
N ALA A 550 20.95 -28.73 81.88
CA ALA A 550 20.83 -29.33 83.21
C ALA A 550 22.15 -29.86 83.81
N ARG A 551 23.24 -30.05 83.05
CA ARG A 551 24.52 -30.69 83.50
C ARG A 551 24.38 -31.94 84.39
N LEU A 552 23.22 -32.59 84.40
CA LEU A 552 22.92 -33.78 85.18
C LEU A 552 23.13 -35.02 84.31
N HIS A 553 23.67 -36.09 84.91
CA HIS A 553 23.82 -37.39 84.26
C HIS A 553 22.55 -37.76 83.49
N VAL A 554 22.70 -38.13 82.21
CA VAL A 554 21.61 -38.60 81.37
C VAL A 554 20.97 -39.78 82.07
N THR A 555 19.76 -39.59 82.61
CA THR A 555 18.99 -40.71 83.15
C THR A 555 18.52 -41.55 81.98
N ALA A 556 18.61 -42.88 82.09
CA ALA A 556 18.19 -43.80 81.03
C ALA A 556 16.79 -43.47 80.47
N ARG A 557 15.88 -43.04 81.37
CA ARG A 557 14.51 -42.62 81.04
C ARG A 557 14.44 -41.41 80.08
N ARG A 558 15.36 -40.44 80.17
CA ARG A 558 15.42 -39.30 79.24
C ARG A 558 16.01 -39.68 77.88
N ALA A 559 16.99 -40.58 77.85
CA ALA A 559 17.49 -41.13 76.60
C ALA A 559 16.38 -41.91 75.87
N ASP A 560 15.52 -42.63 76.60
CA ASP A 560 14.34 -43.29 76.03
C ASP A 560 13.34 -42.29 75.45
N TYR A 561 13.04 -41.17 76.14
CA TYR A 561 12.15 -40.13 75.58
C TYR A 561 12.70 -39.51 74.28
N LEU A 562 14.00 -39.19 74.24
CA LEU A 562 14.63 -38.68 73.01
C LEU A 562 14.57 -39.70 71.87
N LYS A 563 14.81 -40.98 72.18
CA LYS A 563 14.75 -42.05 71.19
C LYS A 563 13.33 -42.24 70.64
N VAL A 564 12.32 -42.18 71.51
CA VAL A 564 10.90 -42.23 71.12
C VAL A 564 10.55 -41.04 70.23
N GLN A 565 10.95 -39.82 70.61
CA GLN A 565 10.63 -38.61 69.85
C GLN A 565 11.35 -38.57 68.49
N VAL A 566 12.60 -39.01 68.41
CA VAL A 566 13.29 -39.18 67.13
C VAL A 566 12.54 -40.17 66.22
N GLY A 567 11.98 -41.24 66.80
CA GLY A 567 11.12 -42.18 66.09
C GLY A 567 9.82 -41.55 65.58
N GLU A 568 9.21 -40.65 66.35
CA GLU A 568 8.02 -39.87 65.93
C GLU A 568 8.34 -38.92 64.77
N CYS A 569 9.42 -38.13 64.89
CA CYS A 569 9.88 -37.24 63.82
C CYS A 569 10.16 -38.02 62.52
N LYS A 570 10.71 -39.23 62.64
CA LYS A 570 10.95 -40.10 61.47
C LYS A 570 9.64 -40.54 60.83
N ARG A 571 8.71 -41.09 61.62
CA ARG A 571 7.38 -41.50 61.15
C ARG A 571 6.65 -40.34 60.45
N GLU A 572 6.73 -39.13 61.00
CA GLU A 572 6.07 -37.96 60.42
C GLU A 572 6.80 -37.44 59.18
N SER A 573 8.13 -37.55 59.12
CA SER A 573 8.90 -37.30 57.91
C SER A 573 8.50 -38.25 56.78
N ASP A 574 8.30 -39.54 57.08
CA ASP A 574 7.84 -40.53 56.09
C ASP A 574 6.42 -40.19 55.58
N VAL A 575 5.52 -39.76 56.48
CA VAL A 575 4.17 -39.31 56.09
C VAL A 575 4.23 -38.06 55.21
N VAL A 576 5.09 -37.09 55.53
CA VAL A 576 5.32 -35.91 54.70
C VAL A 576 5.82 -36.33 53.31
N GLU A 577 6.82 -37.20 53.25
CA GLU A 577 7.37 -37.72 51.99
C GLU A 577 6.29 -38.41 51.14
N ASP A 578 5.51 -39.32 51.71
CA ASP A 578 4.41 -40.01 51.02
C ASP A 578 3.36 -39.05 50.47
N LYS A 579 2.95 -38.05 51.25
CA LYS A 579 1.97 -37.03 50.84
C LYS A 579 2.50 -36.15 49.72
N PHE A 580 3.79 -35.82 49.73
CA PHE A 580 4.42 -35.09 48.63
C PHE A 580 4.63 -35.93 47.38
N ILE A 581 5.00 -37.21 47.51
CA ILE A 581 5.05 -38.14 46.37
C ILE A 581 3.68 -38.23 45.70
N LEU A 582 2.61 -38.34 46.50
CA LEU A 582 1.24 -38.36 46.00
C LEU A 582 0.87 -37.04 45.32
N LEU A 583 1.18 -35.89 45.95
CA LEU A 583 0.92 -34.56 45.37
C LEU A 583 1.67 -34.36 44.06
N ALA A 584 2.96 -34.68 44.01
CA ALA A 584 3.79 -34.59 42.81
C ALA A 584 3.29 -35.51 41.69
N LYS A 585 2.82 -36.72 42.03
CA LYS A 585 2.22 -37.66 41.07
C LYS A 585 0.94 -37.09 40.45
N GLU A 586 0.03 -36.55 41.25
CA GLU A 586 -1.22 -35.96 40.76
C GLU A 586 -0.96 -34.70 39.91
N LEU A 587 -0.01 -33.85 40.32
CA LEU A 587 0.42 -32.70 39.53
C LEU A 587 1.01 -33.09 38.18
N LYS A 588 1.87 -34.11 38.16
CA LYS A 588 2.45 -34.64 36.92
C LYS A 588 1.40 -35.28 36.01
N ALA A 589 0.30 -35.78 36.57
CA ALA A 589 -0.84 -36.27 35.78
C ALA A 589 -1.64 -35.13 35.12
N ILE A 590 -1.60 -33.92 35.67
CA ILE A 590 -2.36 -32.74 35.21
C ILE A 590 -1.54 -31.90 34.21
N GLU A 591 -0.21 -31.92 34.29
CA GLU A 591 0.72 -31.18 33.40
C GLU A 591 0.45 -31.37 31.89
N PRO A 592 0.20 -32.60 31.36
CA PRO A 592 -0.07 -32.79 29.94
C PRO A 592 -1.36 -32.08 29.48
N ALA A 593 -2.39 -32.07 30.35
CA ALA A 593 -3.65 -31.41 30.05
C ALA A 593 -3.50 -29.87 30.02
N GLY A 594 -2.74 -29.31 30.97
CA GLY A 594 -2.43 -27.87 31.01
C GLY A 594 -1.61 -27.43 29.80
N THR A 595 -0.59 -28.22 29.41
CA THR A 595 0.24 -27.95 28.23
C THR A 595 -0.59 -28.01 26.95
N LYS A 596 -1.41 -29.06 26.79
CA LYS A 596 -2.33 -29.21 25.66
C LYS A 596 -3.29 -28.03 25.56
N LEU A 597 -3.88 -27.60 26.68
CA LEU A 597 -4.78 -26.44 26.73
C LEU A 597 -4.07 -25.16 26.28
N ASN A 598 -2.85 -24.91 26.76
CA ASN A 598 -2.07 -23.74 26.38
C ASN A 598 -1.71 -23.73 24.88
N THR A 599 -1.30 -24.87 24.33
CA THR A 599 -1.00 -25.01 22.90
C THR A 599 -2.24 -24.74 22.05
N VAL A 600 -3.39 -25.32 22.41
CA VAL A 600 -4.66 -25.09 21.70
C VAL A 600 -5.04 -23.62 21.76
N LEU A 601 -4.88 -22.96 22.93
CA LEU A 601 -5.24 -21.55 23.07
C LEU A 601 -4.36 -20.65 22.22
N ALA A 602 -3.04 -20.86 22.24
CA ALA A 602 -2.10 -20.08 21.45
C ALA A 602 -2.40 -20.19 19.96
N ALA A 603 -2.70 -21.42 19.48
CA ALA A 603 -3.09 -21.67 18.09
C ALA A 603 -4.41 -20.94 17.73
N VAL A 604 -5.46 -21.14 18.53
CA VAL A 604 -6.78 -20.51 18.33
C VAL A 604 -6.67 -18.98 18.31
N THR A 605 -5.92 -18.39 19.23
CA THR A 605 -5.78 -16.92 19.34
C THR A 605 -4.99 -16.35 18.15
N GLY A 606 -3.93 -17.05 17.72
CA GLY A 606 -3.12 -16.66 16.57
C GLY A 606 -3.90 -16.76 15.25
N ASP A 607 -4.62 -17.87 15.06
CA ASP A 607 -5.45 -18.08 13.88
C ASP A 607 -6.57 -17.05 13.81
N LEU A 608 -7.28 -16.81 14.91
CA LEU A 608 -8.36 -15.83 14.97
C LEU A 608 -7.88 -14.42 14.59
N ALA A 609 -6.75 -13.97 15.14
CA ALA A 609 -6.15 -12.67 14.80
C ALA A 609 -5.82 -12.56 13.29
N ASN A 610 -5.28 -13.63 12.70
CA ASN A 610 -4.98 -13.67 11.27
C ASN A 610 -6.26 -13.63 10.40
N LYS A 611 -7.33 -14.34 10.78
CA LYS A 611 -8.59 -14.33 10.05
C LYS A 611 -9.30 -12.97 10.14
N ILE A 612 -9.33 -12.32 11.31
CA ILE A 612 -9.85 -10.95 11.45
C ILE A 612 -9.11 -9.98 10.54
N LYS A 613 -7.77 -10.09 10.47
CA LYS A 613 -6.98 -9.22 9.59
C LYS A 613 -7.38 -9.38 8.12
N ARG A 614 -7.59 -10.63 7.66
CA ARG A 614 -8.10 -10.90 6.30
C ARG A 614 -9.50 -10.33 6.09
N LEU A 615 -10.40 -10.50 7.06
CA LEU A 615 -11.76 -9.96 7.00
C LEU A 615 -11.77 -8.43 6.92
N ASN A 616 -10.94 -7.73 7.68
CA ASN A 616 -10.84 -6.27 7.63
C ASN A 616 -10.33 -5.76 6.27
N VAL A 617 -9.42 -6.49 5.62
CA VAL A 617 -9.00 -6.18 4.24
C VAL A 617 -10.17 -6.34 3.26
N LEU A 618 -10.98 -7.40 3.40
CA LEU A 618 -12.19 -7.58 2.60
C LEU A 618 -13.23 -6.47 2.87
N ARG A 619 -13.40 -6.05 4.14
CA ARG A 619 -14.26 -4.92 4.52
C ARG A 619 -13.91 -3.68 3.72
N GLN A 620 -12.63 -3.33 3.75
CA GLN A 620 -12.14 -2.10 3.16
C GLN A 620 -12.37 -2.11 1.64
N LYS A 621 -12.07 -3.25 0.99
CA LYS A 621 -12.36 -3.46 -0.44
C LYS A 621 -13.86 -3.35 -0.74
N ALA A 622 -14.72 -3.92 0.10
CA ALA A 622 -16.18 -3.87 -0.08
C ALA A 622 -16.74 -2.45 0.12
N ILE A 623 -16.22 -1.68 1.07
CA ILE A 623 -16.59 -0.28 1.30
C ILE A 623 -16.19 0.57 0.10
N GLU A 624 -14.94 0.48 -0.36
CA GLU A 624 -14.44 1.21 -1.53
C GLU A 624 -15.30 0.90 -2.76
N ALA A 625 -15.58 -0.37 -3.01
CA ALA A 625 -16.41 -0.79 -4.13
C ALA A 625 -17.88 -0.33 -3.99
N LYS A 626 -18.41 -0.23 -2.76
CA LYS A 626 -19.75 0.33 -2.50
C LYS A 626 -19.79 1.84 -2.76
N ASP A 627 -18.75 2.57 -2.39
CA ASP A 627 -18.64 4.01 -2.66
C ASP A 627 -18.53 4.27 -4.17
N ASP A 628 -17.69 3.50 -4.86
CA ASP A 628 -17.55 3.59 -6.32
C ASP A 628 -18.86 3.22 -7.02
N ARG A 629 -19.59 2.22 -6.50
CA ARG A 629 -20.93 1.89 -6.97
C ARG A 629 -21.92 3.03 -6.72
N THR A 630 -21.85 3.71 -5.58
CA THR A 630 -22.76 4.83 -5.26
C THR A 630 -22.54 5.96 -6.27
N LYS A 631 -21.29 6.30 -6.56
CA LYS A 631 -20.95 7.27 -7.61
C LYS A 631 -21.38 6.79 -9.00
N ALA A 632 -21.19 5.51 -9.31
CA ALA A 632 -21.62 4.91 -10.57
C ALA A 632 -23.15 4.94 -10.71
N LYS A 633 -23.88 4.69 -9.61
CA LYS A 633 -25.34 4.80 -9.54
C LYS A 633 -25.79 6.24 -9.76
N GLU A 634 -25.19 7.23 -9.09
CA GLU A 634 -25.50 8.64 -9.34
C GLU A 634 -25.26 9.04 -10.81
N LYS A 635 -24.16 8.56 -11.40
CA LYS A 635 -23.87 8.76 -12.83
C LYS A 635 -24.90 8.06 -13.71
N GLN A 636 -25.29 6.84 -13.37
CA GLN A 636 -26.31 6.09 -14.08
C GLN A 636 -27.69 6.74 -13.95
N ASP A 637 -28.07 7.25 -12.78
CA ASP A 637 -29.33 7.96 -12.55
C ASP A 637 -29.36 9.25 -13.39
N LYS A 638 -28.23 9.95 -13.51
CA LYS A 638 -28.07 11.08 -14.45
C LYS A 638 -28.22 10.64 -15.91
N LEU A 639 -27.66 9.50 -16.30
CA LEU A 639 -27.77 8.95 -17.65
C LEU A 639 -29.19 8.43 -17.95
N ILE A 640 -29.88 7.81 -16.99
CA ILE A 640 -31.27 7.37 -17.10
C ILE A 640 -32.17 8.59 -17.23
N LYS A 641 -31.94 9.63 -16.43
CA LYS A 641 -32.67 10.90 -16.56
C LYS A 641 -32.47 11.50 -17.94
N LYS A 642 -31.21 11.58 -18.42
CA LYS A 642 -30.90 12.05 -19.77
C LYS A 642 -31.56 11.18 -20.84
N ALA A 643 -31.50 9.85 -20.71
CA ALA A 643 -32.12 8.93 -21.66
C ALA A 643 -33.65 9.07 -21.64
N ALA A 644 -34.27 9.31 -20.48
CA ALA A 644 -35.69 9.60 -20.39
C ALA A 644 -36.05 10.93 -21.08
N ASP A 645 -35.21 11.95 -20.92
CA ASP A 645 -35.35 13.24 -21.64
C ASP A 645 -35.18 13.04 -23.17
N ASP A 646 -34.18 12.26 -23.60
CA ASP A 646 -33.92 11.92 -25.02
C ASP A 646 -35.06 11.07 -25.61
N ILE A 647 -35.59 10.09 -24.87
CA ILE A 647 -36.76 9.28 -25.25
C ILE A 647 -38.00 10.16 -25.39
N SER A 648 -38.21 11.11 -24.47
CA SER A 648 -39.31 12.07 -24.53
C SER A 648 -39.18 12.97 -25.77
N ALA A 649 -37.97 13.44 -26.08
CA ALA A 649 -37.68 14.20 -27.28
C ALA A 649 -37.91 13.38 -28.57
N LEU A 650 -37.46 12.12 -28.60
CA LEU A 650 -37.71 11.21 -29.73
C LEU A 650 -39.19 10.90 -29.90
N GLN A 651 -39.92 10.69 -28.81
CA GLN A 651 -41.36 10.46 -28.86
C GLN A 651 -42.08 11.67 -29.45
N LYS A 652 -41.72 12.88 -29.02
CA LYS A 652 -42.24 14.12 -29.61
C LYS A 652 -41.91 14.22 -31.10
N ALA A 653 -40.68 13.88 -31.50
CA ALA A 653 -40.29 13.88 -32.92
C ALA A 653 -41.10 12.86 -33.74
N ILE A 654 -41.36 11.66 -33.19
CA ILE A 654 -42.23 10.65 -33.81
C ILE A 654 -43.65 11.20 -33.96
N ASP A 655 -44.19 11.87 -32.93
CA ASP A 655 -45.54 12.43 -32.96
C ASP A 655 -45.65 13.58 -33.97
N ASP A 656 -44.62 14.44 -34.06
CA ASP A 656 -44.52 15.49 -35.07
C ASP A 656 -44.44 14.92 -36.50
N ILE A 657 -43.67 13.83 -36.69
CA ILE A 657 -43.58 13.11 -37.98
C ILE A 657 -44.93 12.48 -38.34
N LYS A 658 -45.62 11.85 -37.38
CA LYS A 658 -46.95 11.28 -37.58
C LYS A 658 -48.00 12.34 -37.93
N ALA A 659 -47.93 13.51 -37.29
CA ALA A 659 -48.79 14.64 -37.62
C ALA A 659 -48.55 15.11 -39.06
N LYS A 660 -47.29 15.30 -39.47
CA LYS A 660 -46.93 15.63 -40.87
C LYS A 660 -47.43 14.58 -41.86
N ARG A 661 -47.24 13.29 -41.55
CA ARG A 661 -47.72 12.17 -42.35
C ARG A 661 -49.25 12.20 -42.51
N THR A 662 -49.98 12.54 -41.45
CA THR A 662 -51.44 12.66 -41.46
C THR A 662 -51.89 13.78 -42.39
N VAL A 663 -51.25 14.95 -42.31
CA VAL A 663 -51.52 16.08 -43.21
C VAL A 663 -51.26 15.70 -44.67
N LEU A 664 -50.17 14.99 -44.98
CA LEU A 664 -49.87 14.49 -46.33
C LEU A 664 -50.91 13.47 -46.82
N LEU A 665 -51.37 12.58 -45.95
CA LEU A 665 -52.43 11.62 -46.27
C LEU A 665 -53.77 12.31 -46.57
N ASP A 666 -54.12 13.36 -45.82
CA ASP A 666 -55.35 14.13 -46.02
C ASP A 666 -55.32 14.95 -47.32
N GLN A 667 -54.12 15.27 -47.82
CA GLN A 667 -53.89 15.94 -49.10
C GLN A 667 -53.96 14.98 -50.30
N LEU A 668 -53.90 13.66 -50.08
CA LEU A 668 -54.07 12.71 -51.17
C LEU A 668 -55.51 12.80 -51.70
N PRO A 669 -55.70 12.80 -53.03
CA PRO A 669 -57.04 12.81 -53.62
C PRO A 669 -57.83 11.61 -53.10
N GLN A 670 -58.98 11.89 -52.47
CA GLN A 670 -59.87 10.87 -51.94
C GLN A 670 -60.28 9.93 -53.10
N PRO A 671 -60.18 8.60 -52.93
CA PRO A 671 -60.56 7.65 -53.95
C PRO A 671 -62.09 7.69 -54.13
N GLY A 672 -62.58 8.58 -55.00
CA GLY A 672 -64.02 8.80 -55.16
C GLY A 672 -64.47 9.77 -56.25
N THR A 673 -63.58 10.59 -56.82
CA THR A 673 -63.91 11.44 -57.98
C THR A 673 -63.06 11.08 -59.18
N TYR A 674 -63.23 9.86 -59.69
CA TYR A 674 -62.92 9.59 -61.08
C TYR A 674 -64.01 10.25 -61.93
N LEU A 675 -63.76 11.49 -62.35
CA LEU A 675 -64.46 12.09 -63.47
C LEU A 675 -64.16 11.25 -64.72
N GLU A 676 -65.21 10.79 -65.40
CA GLU A 676 -65.15 10.15 -66.71
C GLU A 676 -64.31 11.02 -67.65
N LEU A 677 -63.10 10.57 -67.96
CA LEU A 677 -62.24 11.21 -68.94
C LEU A 677 -62.68 10.74 -70.33
N ALA A 678 -63.24 11.68 -71.09
CA ALA A 678 -63.42 11.55 -72.54
C ALA A 678 -62.05 11.39 -73.25
N PRO A 679 -62.00 10.67 -74.37
CA PRO A 679 -60.75 10.43 -75.10
C PRO A 679 -60.30 11.72 -75.78
N VAL A 680 -59.15 12.26 -75.38
CA VAL A 680 -58.48 13.35 -76.09
C VAL A 680 -57.21 12.80 -76.72
N GLU A 681 -57.28 12.58 -78.04
CA GLU A 681 -56.12 12.42 -78.90
C GLU A 681 -55.48 13.80 -79.11
N GLY A 682 -54.24 14.00 -78.66
CA GLY A 682 -53.52 15.23 -78.97
C GLY A 682 -52.24 15.43 -78.17
N ALA A 683 -51.11 15.16 -78.84
CA ALA A 683 -49.78 15.73 -78.64
C ALA A 683 -49.18 15.71 -77.20
N PHE A 684 -48.28 14.75 -77.02
CA PHE A 684 -47.27 14.72 -75.96
C PHE A 684 -46.41 15.98 -76.00
N ALA A 685 -46.47 16.78 -74.94
CA ALA A 685 -45.37 17.61 -74.48
C ALA A 685 -44.80 16.92 -73.23
N GLU A 686 -43.66 16.24 -73.40
CA GLU A 686 -42.80 15.80 -72.32
C GLU A 686 -42.15 17.04 -71.71
N ASP A 687 -42.73 17.59 -70.65
CA ASP A 687 -42.02 18.30 -69.57
C ASP A 687 -43.05 18.68 -68.50
N ASP A 688 -42.67 18.52 -67.22
CA ASP A 688 -43.47 18.76 -66.01
C ASP A 688 -44.47 17.68 -65.57
N LEU A 689 -44.14 16.41 -65.76
CA LEU A 689 -44.61 15.37 -64.82
C LEU A 689 -43.80 15.49 -63.52
N ALA A 690 -44.20 16.43 -62.66
CA ALA A 690 -43.94 16.37 -61.23
C ALA A 690 -44.65 15.12 -60.66
N ALA A 691 -44.06 13.96 -60.95
CA ALA A 691 -44.52 12.66 -60.50
C ALA A 691 -44.53 12.67 -58.98
N ASP A 692 -45.75 12.61 -58.43
CA ASP A 692 -46.14 12.05 -57.13
C ASP A 692 -44.95 11.79 -56.17
N GLN A 693 -44.33 12.85 -55.63
CA GLN A 693 -43.28 12.72 -54.60
C GLN A 693 -43.86 12.32 -53.23
N THR A 694 -45.17 12.49 -53.08
CA THR A 694 -45.96 12.25 -51.87
C THR A 694 -45.81 10.82 -51.30
N PRO A 695 -45.88 9.74 -52.10
CA PRO A 695 -45.69 8.36 -51.61
C PRO A 695 -44.25 8.07 -51.15
N GLU A 696 -43.25 8.68 -51.78
CA GLU A 696 -41.84 8.47 -51.43
C GLU A 696 -41.47 9.21 -50.14
N GLU A 697 -42.00 10.42 -49.95
CA GLU A 697 -41.90 11.15 -48.69
C GLU A 697 -42.57 10.42 -47.53
N ILE A 698 -43.76 9.83 -47.73
CA ILE A 698 -44.42 9.00 -46.71
C ILE A 698 -43.56 7.77 -46.35
N ARG A 699 -42.97 7.07 -47.33
CA ARG A 699 -42.06 5.94 -47.06
C ARG A 699 -40.82 6.36 -46.27
N LYS A 700 -40.26 7.54 -46.56
CA LYS A 700 -39.11 8.10 -45.84
C LYS A 700 -39.47 8.43 -44.39
N LEU A 701 -40.65 8.99 -44.14
CA LEU A 701 -41.14 9.26 -42.78
C LEU A 701 -41.40 7.96 -42.01
N ASP A 702 -41.98 6.94 -42.65
CA ASP A 702 -42.19 5.62 -42.03
C ASP A 702 -40.85 4.96 -41.64
N ALA A 703 -39.83 5.04 -42.50
CA ALA A 703 -38.48 4.54 -42.19
C ALA A 703 -37.82 5.29 -41.02
N GLN A 704 -38.03 6.61 -40.91
CA GLN A 704 -37.55 7.41 -39.79
C GLN A 704 -38.24 7.05 -38.47
N ILE A 705 -39.56 6.80 -38.48
CA ILE A 705 -40.29 6.33 -37.30
C ILE A 705 -39.73 4.98 -36.83
N VAL A 706 -39.52 4.03 -37.74
CA VAL A 706 -38.98 2.70 -37.41
C VAL A 706 -37.57 2.80 -36.80
N ALA A 707 -36.70 3.62 -37.39
CA ALA A 707 -35.35 3.83 -36.87
C ALA A 707 -35.35 4.46 -35.47
N ALA A 708 -36.19 5.48 -35.26
CA ALA A 708 -36.33 6.16 -33.96
C ALA A 708 -36.89 5.22 -32.88
N ASP A 709 -37.88 4.39 -33.21
CA ASP A 709 -38.47 3.43 -32.26
C ASP A 709 -37.52 2.26 -31.95
N ALA A 710 -36.70 1.83 -32.92
CA ALA A 710 -35.63 0.86 -32.70
C ALA A 710 -34.55 1.42 -31.76
N MET A 711 -34.12 2.67 -31.95
CA MET A 711 -33.19 3.34 -31.03
C MET A 711 -33.77 3.46 -29.62
N ARG A 712 -35.04 3.88 -29.50
CA ARG A 712 -35.76 3.96 -28.23
C ARG A 712 -35.78 2.60 -27.50
N THR A 713 -36.15 1.54 -28.22
CA THR A 713 -36.23 0.18 -27.66
C THR A 713 -34.86 -0.32 -27.20
N ALA A 714 -33.81 -0.08 -27.98
CA ALA A 714 -32.44 -0.43 -27.60
C ALA A 714 -31.97 0.30 -26.32
N SER A 715 -32.24 1.61 -26.21
CA SER A 715 -31.88 2.39 -25.02
C SER A 715 -32.64 1.94 -23.77
N VAL A 716 -33.93 1.59 -23.89
CA VAL A 716 -34.73 1.07 -22.76
C VAL A 716 -34.18 -0.27 -22.27
N GLU A 717 -33.88 -1.18 -23.20
CA GLU A 717 -33.37 -2.51 -22.86
C GLU A 717 -31.95 -2.46 -22.24
N GLU A 718 -31.09 -1.55 -22.72
CA GLU A 718 -29.78 -1.30 -22.12
C GLU A 718 -29.92 -0.76 -20.68
N GLY A 719 -30.82 0.20 -20.47
CA GLY A 719 -31.14 0.72 -19.15
C GLY A 719 -31.66 -0.34 -18.17
N ARG A 720 -32.55 -1.23 -18.64
CA ARG A 720 -33.08 -2.36 -17.85
C ARG A 720 -31.96 -3.33 -17.43
N LYS A 721 -31.11 -3.76 -18.37
CA LYS A 721 -29.97 -4.65 -18.10
C LYS A 721 -28.99 -4.05 -17.10
N ALA A 722 -28.70 -2.75 -17.22
CA ALA A 722 -27.83 -2.05 -16.29
C ALA A 722 -28.44 -1.97 -14.87
N ALA A 723 -29.75 -1.75 -14.76
CA ALA A 723 -30.46 -1.74 -13.48
C ALA A 723 -30.45 -3.13 -12.80
N GLU A 724 -30.68 -4.21 -13.56
CA GLU A 724 -30.64 -5.59 -13.05
C GLU A 724 -29.24 -5.99 -12.56
N ALA A 725 -28.20 -5.62 -13.32
CA ALA A 725 -26.81 -5.83 -12.90
C ALA A 725 -26.49 -5.08 -11.59
N LEU A 726 -26.93 -3.82 -11.48
CA LEU A 726 -26.76 -3.05 -10.24
C LEU A 726 -27.51 -3.65 -9.06
N ALA A 727 -28.73 -4.16 -9.25
CA ALA A 727 -29.51 -4.79 -8.19
C ALA A 727 -28.82 -6.07 -7.68
N THR A 728 -28.29 -6.88 -8.60
CA THR A 728 -27.53 -8.10 -8.28
C THR A 728 -26.29 -7.79 -7.44
N ILE A 729 -25.52 -6.77 -7.81
CA ILE A 729 -24.35 -6.32 -7.03
C ILE A 729 -24.77 -5.81 -5.64
N ALA A 730 -25.96 -5.22 -5.50
CA ALA A 730 -26.50 -4.79 -4.20
C ALA A 730 -26.67 -5.94 -3.23
N GLY A 731 -27.40 -6.97 -3.64
CA GLY A 731 -27.68 -8.12 -2.78
C GLY A 731 -26.39 -8.80 -2.33
N ARG A 732 -25.35 -8.82 -3.18
CA ARG A 732 -24.05 -9.40 -2.81
C ARG A 732 -23.30 -8.57 -1.77
N PHE A 733 -23.33 -7.24 -1.85
CA PHE A 733 -22.75 -6.41 -0.80
C PHE A 733 -23.47 -6.59 0.53
N GLU A 734 -24.80 -6.72 0.52
CA GLU A 734 -25.57 -7.03 1.73
C GLU A 734 -25.16 -8.38 2.34
N THR A 735 -24.94 -9.41 1.52
CA THR A 735 -24.39 -10.70 1.97
C THR A 735 -23.03 -10.54 2.64
N ILE A 736 -22.10 -9.80 2.02
CA ILE A 736 -20.77 -9.54 2.60
C ILE A 736 -20.92 -8.87 3.97
N PHE A 737 -21.66 -7.75 4.05
CA PHE A 737 -21.81 -7.02 5.32
C PHE A 737 -22.47 -7.86 6.42
N ARG A 738 -23.48 -8.67 6.08
CA ARG A 738 -24.09 -9.61 7.04
C ARG A 738 -23.06 -10.60 7.61
N ILE A 739 -22.25 -11.22 6.74
CA ILE A 739 -21.19 -12.15 7.16
C ILE A 739 -20.19 -11.45 8.09
N MET A 740 -19.85 -10.20 7.79
CA MET A 740 -18.94 -9.43 8.61
C MET A 740 -19.48 -9.17 10.02
N ASP A 741 -20.75 -8.78 10.13
CA ASP A 741 -21.41 -8.57 11.42
C ASP A 741 -21.45 -9.88 12.24
N GLU A 742 -21.66 -11.03 11.59
CA GLU A 742 -21.62 -12.34 12.22
C GLU A 742 -20.21 -12.71 12.75
N VAL A 743 -19.15 -12.40 11.99
CA VAL A 743 -17.76 -12.62 12.44
C VAL A 743 -17.39 -11.69 13.60
N GLU A 744 -17.78 -10.42 13.56
CA GLU A 744 -17.57 -9.48 14.67
C GLU A 744 -18.24 -9.97 15.96
N LYS A 745 -19.45 -10.53 15.85
CA LYS A 745 -20.13 -11.15 16.99
C LYS A 745 -19.36 -12.35 17.54
N SER A 746 -18.88 -13.26 16.67
CA SER A 746 -18.05 -14.40 17.09
C SER A 746 -16.74 -13.96 17.75
N GLN A 747 -16.13 -12.88 17.27
CA GLN A 747 -14.94 -12.30 17.89
C GLN A 747 -15.23 -11.78 19.31
N ALA A 748 -16.31 -11.02 19.48
CA ALA A 748 -16.70 -10.46 20.77
C ALA A 748 -16.96 -11.56 21.81
N GLU A 749 -17.55 -12.68 21.41
CA GLU A 749 -17.75 -13.85 22.29
C GLU A 749 -16.42 -14.49 22.73
N VAL A 750 -15.43 -14.59 21.84
CA VAL A 750 -14.09 -15.09 22.19
C VAL A 750 -13.39 -14.12 23.15
N ASP A 751 -13.43 -12.82 22.86
CA ASP A 751 -12.78 -11.80 23.69
C ASP A 751 -13.41 -11.72 25.09
N GLN A 752 -14.72 -11.93 25.22
CA GLN A 752 -15.39 -11.98 26.53
C GLN A 752 -14.88 -13.15 27.40
N LYS A 753 -14.53 -14.28 26.79
CA LYS A 753 -14.09 -15.50 27.47
C LYS A 753 -12.58 -15.60 27.66
N LYS A 754 -11.81 -14.84 26.89
CA LYS A 754 -10.33 -14.82 26.93
C LYS A 754 -9.75 -14.54 28.33
N PRO A 755 -10.27 -13.59 29.14
CA PRO A 755 -9.74 -13.32 30.48
C PRO A 755 -9.90 -14.51 31.44
N GLU A 756 -11.01 -15.25 31.34
CA GLU A 756 -11.30 -16.44 32.16
C GLU A 756 -10.22 -17.51 31.96
N ILE A 757 -9.86 -17.76 30.71
CA ILE A 757 -8.85 -18.77 30.36
C ILE A 757 -7.44 -18.29 30.68
N ALA A 758 -7.14 -17.01 30.42
CA ALA A 758 -5.86 -16.41 30.80
C ALA A 758 -5.62 -16.52 32.32
N GLY A 759 -6.67 -16.34 33.13
CA GLY A 759 -6.62 -16.56 34.57
C GLY A 759 -6.26 -18.00 34.95
N LEU A 760 -6.88 -19.00 34.30
CA LEU A 760 -6.58 -20.43 34.53
C LEU A 760 -5.15 -20.81 34.13
N LEU A 761 -4.66 -20.30 32.99
CA LEU A 761 -3.29 -20.51 32.53
C LEU A 761 -2.27 -19.86 33.48
N GLY A 762 -2.55 -18.64 33.95
CA GLY A 762 -1.72 -17.96 34.94
C GLY A 762 -1.65 -18.72 36.27
N ALA A 763 -2.79 -19.22 36.75
CA ALA A 763 -2.84 -20.06 37.96
C ALA A 763 -2.02 -21.36 37.78
N THR A 764 -2.09 -21.98 36.61
CA THR A 764 -1.33 -23.19 36.27
C THR A 764 0.17 -22.95 36.23
N ALA A 765 0.62 -21.89 35.53
CA ALA A 765 2.03 -21.57 35.42
C ALA A 765 2.64 -21.33 36.81
N LYS A 766 1.91 -20.60 37.66
CA LYS A 766 2.30 -20.35 39.05
C LYS A 766 2.34 -21.65 39.86
N LEU A 767 1.38 -22.56 39.66
CA LEU A 767 1.37 -23.86 40.31
C LEU A 767 2.58 -24.71 39.88
N ASN A 768 2.89 -24.79 38.58
CA ASN A 768 4.05 -25.55 38.08
C ASN A 768 5.38 -25.01 38.62
N GLU A 769 5.56 -23.69 38.65
CA GLU A 769 6.74 -23.05 39.25
C GLU A 769 6.87 -23.40 40.74
N THR A 770 5.74 -23.37 41.45
CA THR A 770 5.66 -23.72 42.87
C THR A 770 6.04 -25.19 43.10
N VAL A 771 5.54 -26.09 42.28
CA VAL A 771 5.79 -27.54 42.37
C VAL A 771 7.25 -27.88 42.09
N ALA A 772 7.87 -27.25 41.10
CA ALA A 772 9.30 -27.44 40.82
C ALA A 772 10.16 -26.96 41.99
N SER A 773 9.83 -25.80 42.56
CA SER A 773 10.50 -25.25 43.76
C SER A 773 10.35 -26.17 44.97
N HIS A 774 9.14 -26.70 45.17
CA HIS A 774 8.80 -27.65 46.22
C HIS A 774 9.52 -28.99 46.05
N ALA A 775 9.53 -29.58 44.86
CA ALA A 775 10.23 -30.84 44.61
C ALA A 775 11.72 -30.75 44.95
N ALA A 776 12.39 -29.62 44.65
CA ALA A 776 13.78 -29.39 45.04
C ALA A 776 13.95 -29.26 46.56
N LEU A 777 12.99 -28.63 47.24
CA LEU A 777 12.96 -28.52 48.68
C LEU A 777 12.81 -29.89 49.36
N PHE A 778 11.95 -30.76 48.82
CA PHE A 778 11.70 -32.09 49.38
C PHE A 778 12.80 -33.09 49.11
N ALA A 779 13.48 -33.00 47.96
CA ALA A 779 14.73 -33.72 47.78
C ALA A 779 15.76 -33.38 48.87
N SER A 780 15.74 -32.14 49.38
CA SER A 780 16.59 -31.72 50.50
C SER A 780 16.11 -32.30 51.84
N ILE A 781 14.79 -32.36 52.10
CA ILE A 781 14.23 -32.98 53.31
C ILE A 781 14.50 -34.50 53.32
N ALA A 782 14.25 -35.19 52.21
CA ALA A 782 14.48 -36.63 52.08
C ALA A 782 15.96 -37.01 52.19
N GLU A 783 16.88 -36.12 51.78
CA GLU A 783 18.31 -36.35 52.00
C GLU A 783 18.69 -36.14 53.47
N LEU A 784 18.11 -35.11 54.12
CA LEU A 784 18.33 -34.84 55.54
C LEU A 784 17.66 -35.88 56.46
N SER A 785 16.57 -36.53 56.04
CA SER A 785 15.92 -37.59 56.82
C SER A 785 16.78 -38.85 56.89
N LYS A 786 17.62 -39.12 55.88
CA LYS A 786 18.60 -40.22 55.92
C LYS A 786 19.69 -39.99 56.97
N ASP A 787 20.05 -38.72 57.24
CA ASP A 787 21.01 -38.35 58.29
C ASP A 787 20.47 -38.65 59.72
N VAL A 788 19.15 -38.82 59.89
CA VAL A 788 18.53 -39.21 61.18
C VAL A 788 19.10 -40.54 61.67
N ASP A 789 19.29 -41.49 60.75
CA ASP A 789 19.78 -42.83 61.07
C ASP A 789 21.28 -42.85 61.37
N ALA A 790 22.03 -41.83 60.90
CA ALA A 790 23.48 -41.75 61.04
C ALA A 790 23.94 -40.88 62.23
N SER A 791 23.14 -39.92 62.68
CA SER A 791 23.52 -39.02 63.76
C SER A 791 23.17 -39.60 65.13
N SER A 792 24.18 -39.82 65.98
CA SER A 792 23.98 -40.12 67.41
C SER A 792 23.50 -38.90 68.22
N LYS A 793 23.04 -37.83 67.55
CA LYS A 793 22.76 -36.51 68.14
C LYS A 793 21.53 -35.84 67.51
N ALA A 794 20.37 -36.05 68.14
CA ALA A 794 19.12 -35.33 67.86
C ALA A 794 19.23 -33.80 67.67
N PRO A 795 20.12 -33.06 68.38
CA PRO A 795 20.26 -31.61 68.19
C PRO A 795 20.80 -31.22 66.81
N GLU A 796 21.77 -31.97 66.27
CA GLU A 796 22.38 -31.67 64.96
C GLU A 796 21.36 -31.91 63.83
N PHE A 797 20.51 -32.92 63.98
CA PHE A 797 19.41 -33.19 63.05
C PHE A 797 18.39 -32.05 63.01
N ALA A 798 17.89 -31.63 64.17
CA ALA A 798 16.93 -30.52 64.27
C ALA A 798 17.50 -29.21 63.67
N GLN A 799 18.79 -28.94 63.91
CA GLN A 799 19.45 -27.73 63.42
C GLN A 799 19.66 -27.72 61.90
N LYS A 800 19.77 -28.88 61.26
CA LYS A 800 19.85 -29.01 59.80
C LYS A 800 18.47 -28.96 59.12
N LEU A 801 17.42 -29.47 59.76
CA LEU A 801 16.08 -29.54 59.16
C LEU A 801 15.30 -28.21 59.24
N LEU A 802 15.55 -27.41 60.29
CA LEU A 802 14.85 -26.14 60.55
C LEU A 802 14.87 -25.19 59.34
N PRO A 803 16.04 -24.87 58.72
CA PRO A 803 16.09 -23.92 57.60
C PRO A 803 15.32 -24.39 56.37
N VAL A 804 15.19 -25.72 56.19
CA VAL A 804 14.44 -26.31 55.08
C VAL A 804 12.94 -26.20 55.33
N ILE A 805 12.50 -26.43 56.57
CA ILE A 805 11.10 -26.21 57.00
C ILE A 805 10.74 -24.72 56.92
N GLU A 806 11.60 -23.80 57.37
CA GLU A 806 11.39 -22.35 57.24
C GLU A 806 11.24 -21.92 55.78
N LYS A 807 12.04 -22.49 54.89
CA LYS A 807 11.96 -22.24 53.45
C LYS A 807 10.68 -22.82 52.84
N ALA A 808 10.16 -23.95 53.34
CA ALA A 808 8.84 -24.46 52.96
C ALA A 808 7.74 -23.47 53.38
N LEU A 809 7.76 -23.06 54.65
CA LEU A 809 6.73 -22.27 55.29
C LEU A 809 6.70 -20.80 54.85
N SER A 810 7.80 -20.30 54.30
CA SER A 810 7.87 -18.97 53.67
C SER A 810 7.27 -18.94 52.25
N SER A 811 6.92 -20.09 51.67
CA SER A 811 6.22 -20.14 50.38
C SER A 811 4.81 -19.54 50.48
N ALA A 812 4.56 -18.47 49.72
CA ALA A 812 3.26 -17.79 49.70
C ALA A 812 2.08 -18.70 49.29
N TYR A 813 2.34 -19.71 48.47
CA TYR A 813 1.32 -20.70 48.08
C TYR A 813 1.01 -21.66 49.23
N LEU A 814 2.03 -22.20 49.90
CA LEU A 814 1.84 -23.12 51.03
C LEU A 814 1.15 -22.42 52.22
N LYS A 815 1.48 -21.15 52.48
CA LYS A 815 0.77 -20.32 53.46
C LYS A 815 -0.73 -20.18 53.18
N GLY A 816 -1.14 -20.19 51.92
CA GLY A 816 -2.56 -20.13 51.54
C GLY A 816 -3.29 -21.48 51.68
N LEU A 817 -2.56 -22.60 51.79
CA LEU A 817 -3.10 -23.95 51.91
C LEU A 817 -3.13 -24.48 53.34
N VAL A 818 -2.37 -23.84 54.26
CA VAL A 818 -2.43 -24.15 55.68
C VAL A 818 -3.81 -23.70 56.18
N PRO A 819 -4.55 -24.55 56.91
CA PRO A 819 -5.78 -24.13 57.57
C PRO A 819 -5.55 -22.83 58.35
N ASN A 820 -6.55 -21.96 58.51
CA ASN A 820 -6.49 -20.80 59.40
C ASN A 820 -6.45 -21.23 60.89
N ASP A 821 -5.56 -22.15 61.21
CA ASP A 821 -5.23 -22.56 62.55
C ASP A 821 -4.15 -21.61 63.06
N GLU A 822 -4.57 -20.68 63.92
CA GLU A 822 -3.67 -19.68 64.50
C GLU A 822 -2.52 -20.33 65.27
N VAL A 823 -2.70 -21.52 65.82
CA VAL A 823 -1.65 -22.23 66.58
C VAL A 823 -0.59 -22.74 65.62
N ALA A 824 -0.99 -23.43 64.54
CA ALA A 824 -0.06 -23.88 63.51
C ALA A 824 0.69 -22.70 62.87
N LEU A 825 -0.02 -21.61 62.56
CA LEU A 825 0.59 -20.38 62.01
C LEU A 825 1.57 -19.73 63.00
N GLN A 826 1.29 -19.77 64.30
CA GLN A 826 2.16 -19.24 65.33
C GLN A 826 3.40 -20.13 65.53
N VAL A 827 3.26 -21.46 65.55
CA VAL A 827 4.39 -22.42 65.55
C VAL A 827 5.29 -22.22 64.33
N ILE A 828 4.69 -22.10 63.15
CA ILE A 828 5.40 -21.78 61.89
C ILE A 828 6.20 -20.48 62.03
N LYS A 829 5.58 -19.46 62.63
CA LYS A 829 6.18 -18.13 62.80
C LYS A 829 7.31 -18.14 63.84
N ASP A 830 7.12 -18.84 64.96
CA ASP A 830 8.12 -18.95 66.01
C ASP A 830 9.33 -19.76 65.54
N ILE A 831 9.10 -20.86 64.80
CA ILE A 831 10.16 -21.61 64.11
C ILE A 831 10.93 -20.71 63.13
N ALA A 832 10.23 -19.97 62.26
CA ALA A 832 10.86 -19.07 61.28
C ALA A 832 11.58 -17.86 61.88
N GLU A 833 11.20 -17.44 63.08
CA GLU A 833 11.87 -16.38 63.83
C GLU A 833 12.98 -16.91 64.75
N GLY A 834 13.19 -18.23 64.79
CA GLY A 834 14.17 -18.89 65.67
C GLY A 834 13.84 -18.77 67.15
N LYS A 835 12.58 -18.52 67.49
CA LYS A 835 12.05 -18.51 68.86
C LYS A 835 11.85 -19.94 69.36
#